data_AF-A0A3D8SW54-F1
#
_entry.id   AF-A0A3D8SW54-F1
#
_cell.length_a   1.000
_cell.length_b   1.000
_cell.length_c   1.000
_cell.angle_alpha   90.00
_cell.angle_beta   90.00
_cell.angle_gamma   90.00
#
_symmetry.space_group_name_H-M   'P 1'
#
loop_
_entity.id
_entity.type
_entity.pdbx_description
1 polymer ?
#
loop_
_entity_poly.entity_id
_entity_poly.type
_entity_poly.pdbx_seq_one_letter_code
_entity_poly.pdbx_strand_id
1 'polypeptide(L)'
;MHRLSLLSALRPHSTRRFATEARLTSDHVRIVEVGPRDGLQNEKKSISLETKLQLISKLAKTGVTTIEAGSFVPAKWVPQMASTAEICEHLLQTPPQSQNEIAYNYLVPNVKGLEGLIKVMDSTGASASTEGTKTKSPTTTEISLFAAATEAFSKANTNCTIQESLDRIRPIVALAKTKDIRVRGYVSVALGCPYEGPDVSPSKVADITATLLEMGADEVSVADTTGMGTAPRTMELLQALKAAGIANTDLALHFHDTYGQALVNTIVGLEHGVRIFDSSVGGLGGCPYSKGATGNVSTEDLVHTIHGLGMHTGIDLEEMSRIGSWISDELGRPNESRAGKATSIKSSRLSLRPRVTPKGQMLPLPGSTSSTWVRFRVHLGALFHGADPQVCLINNVLYVIILSAALDLVGPNVPKGVVLLADVIPSFGAKLVAPYFIQAVPYSVRIVICVAFSALGMLVVALSPAYVDGGTISSKLAGIVLASLSSGIGELSFVGLTHFYGPFSLAAWGSGTGAAGLVGAGAYALATTSLGLEVKTTLMTSAFLPAVLAVSFFFILPRSRIRSGHAGSGDEEGHAGNGALSDDPDEREGLLGSSIHSAGSLKVAHRGRGWQSLKANLHHARGLFFPFMLPLLLVYIAEYTINQGVSPTLLFPLKETPFAHYRAFYPAYNAIYQVGVFISRSSTPFFRIHNLYLPSLLQIVNLIVLTMHSLFNFLPNVCLVFIVVFWEGLLGGLVYVNTFAEIGDRVPREDREFSLSATTVSDSGGICIAGFLGMVFEVWLCDWQVSHGRDFCRRT
;
A
#
# COMPACT_ATOMS: atom_id res chain seq x y z
N MET A 1 5.70 73.19 -6.95
CA MET A 1 4.31 73.71 -6.98
C MET A 1 3.49 72.79 -7.89
N HIS A 2 2.67 71.90 -7.30
CA HIS A 2 1.18 71.92 -7.40
C HIS A 2 0.65 71.63 -8.83
N ARG A 3 -0.24 70.68 -9.14
CA ARG A 3 -1.16 69.72 -8.46
C ARG A 3 -1.52 68.66 -9.55
N LEU A 4 -1.67 67.35 -9.29
CA LEU A 4 -2.91 66.63 -8.90
C LEU A 4 -4.15 67.13 -9.68
N SER A 5 -5.05 66.36 -10.30
CA SER A 5 -5.49 64.94 -10.32
C SER A 5 -6.54 64.89 -11.48
N LEU A 6 -7.07 63.80 -12.03
CA LEU A 6 -7.77 62.68 -11.39
C LEU A 6 -8.22 61.70 -12.51
N LEU A 7 -8.08 60.42 -12.17
CA LEU A 7 -8.41 59.13 -12.81
C LEU A 7 -9.61 58.95 -13.78
N SER A 8 -9.44 57.89 -14.59
CA SER A 8 -10.40 56.79 -14.89
C SER A 8 -11.34 56.96 -16.11
N ALA A 9 -11.55 56.02 -17.05
CA ALA A 9 -11.35 54.57 -17.11
C ALA A 9 -11.28 54.09 -18.59
N LEU A 10 -10.97 52.79 -18.77
CA LEU A 10 -11.07 51.96 -20.00
C LEU A 10 -9.77 51.81 -20.82
N ARG A 11 -8.90 50.90 -20.36
CA ARG A 11 -7.95 50.18 -21.22
C ARG A 11 -8.41 48.71 -21.35
N PRO A 12 -8.33 48.11 -22.56
CA PRO A 12 -8.74 46.73 -22.76
C PRO A 12 -7.78 45.78 -22.03
N HIS A 13 -8.34 44.72 -21.45
CA HIS A 13 -7.56 43.64 -20.86
C HIS A 13 -6.69 42.97 -21.92
N SER A 14 -5.38 43.17 -21.81
CA SER A 14 -4.39 42.32 -22.48
C SER A 14 -4.50 40.93 -21.86
N THR A 15 -5.11 40.00 -22.59
CA THR A 15 -4.99 38.58 -22.32
C THR A 15 -3.51 38.23 -22.32
N ARG A 16 -2.94 37.92 -21.14
CA ARG A 16 -1.64 37.24 -21.04
C ARG A 16 -1.76 35.92 -21.80
N ARG A 17 -1.34 35.92 -23.06
CA ARG A 17 -0.94 34.69 -23.73
C ARG A 17 0.32 34.25 -23.00
N PHE A 18 0.26 33.11 -22.33
CA PHE A 18 1.45 32.41 -21.89
C PHE A 18 2.33 32.22 -23.13
N ALA A 19 3.36 33.06 -23.26
CA ALA A 19 4.43 32.78 -24.20
C ALA A 19 5.09 31.51 -23.67
N THR A 20 4.87 30.40 -24.36
CA THR A 20 5.77 29.26 -24.34
C THR A 20 7.11 29.78 -24.82
N GLU A 21 7.95 30.26 -23.89
CA GLU A 21 9.38 30.14 -24.09
C GLU A 21 9.61 28.64 -24.26
N ALA A 22 9.86 28.23 -25.50
CA ALA A 22 10.40 26.91 -25.78
C ALA A 22 11.64 26.76 -24.89
N ARG A 23 11.60 25.81 -23.94
CA ARG A 23 12.76 25.43 -23.14
C ARG A 23 13.86 25.02 -24.11
N LEU A 24 14.79 25.93 -24.38
CA LEU A 24 15.96 25.71 -25.23
C LEU A 24 17.05 24.87 -24.52
N THR A 25 16.74 24.27 -23.36
CA THR A 25 17.64 23.35 -22.67
C THR A 25 17.15 21.92 -22.85
N SER A 26 18.05 21.02 -23.22
CA SER A 26 17.79 19.58 -23.24
C SER A 26 17.11 19.13 -21.94
N ASP A 27 16.03 18.36 -22.05
CA ASP A 27 15.35 17.72 -20.91
C ASP A 27 16.17 16.53 -20.34
N HIS A 28 17.38 16.30 -20.87
CA HIS A 28 18.28 15.26 -20.41
C HIS A 28 19.17 15.72 -19.25
N VAL A 29 19.26 14.90 -18.19
CA VAL A 29 20.15 15.10 -17.03
C VAL A 29 21.12 13.92 -16.94
N ARG A 30 22.42 14.22 -16.99
CA ARG A 30 23.49 13.24 -16.82
C ARG A 30 23.74 13.00 -15.34
N ILE A 31 23.69 11.73 -14.93
CA ILE A 31 24.06 11.33 -13.57
C ILE A 31 25.44 10.69 -13.62
N VAL A 32 26.34 11.16 -12.74
CA VAL A 32 27.63 10.54 -12.50
C VAL A 32 27.53 9.66 -11.26
N GLU A 33 27.61 8.35 -11.47
CA GLU A 33 27.49 7.37 -10.39
C GLU A 33 28.83 7.21 -9.67
N VAL A 34 28.90 7.71 -8.43
CA VAL A 34 30.13 7.72 -7.62
C VAL A 34 30.18 6.60 -6.58
N GLY A 35 29.16 5.74 -6.50
CA GLY A 35 29.05 4.65 -5.53
C GLY A 35 30.28 3.73 -5.45
N PRO A 36 30.84 3.23 -6.57
CA PRO A 36 31.99 2.32 -6.53
C PRO A 36 33.29 2.95 -6.00
N ARG A 37 33.42 4.29 -6.04
CA ARG A 37 34.56 5.02 -5.48
C ARG A 37 34.17 5.73 -4.20
N ASP A 38 33.49 6.87 -4.32
CA ASP A 38 33.20 7.75 -3.19
C ASP A 38 32.26 7.10 -2.17
N GLY A 39 31.25 6.37 -2.66
CA GLY A 39 30.33 5.62 -1.81
C GLY A 39 31.06 4.57 -0.96
N LEU A 40 31.85 3.69 -1.60
CA LEU A 40 32.58 2.63 -0.91
C LEU A 40 33.76 3.11 -0.07
N GLN A 41 34.34 4.27 -0.38
CA GLN A 41 35.55 4.77 0.28
C GLN A 41 35.38 4.94 1.79
N ASN A 42 34.20 5.41 2.23
CA ASN A 42 33.90 5.67 3.63
C ASN A 42 33.09 4.53 4.31
N GLU A 43 32.88 3.42 3.62
CA GLU A 43 32.23 2.25 4.21
C GLU A 43 33.17 1.52 5.19
N LYS A 44 32.60 1.12 6.34
CA LYS A 44 33.34 0.41 7.39
C LYS A 44 33.76 -0.99 6.96
N LYS A 45 32.90 -1.66 6.20
CA LYS A 45 33.14 -3.02 5.70
C LYS A 45 33.82 -2.93 4.34
N SER A 46 35.01 -3.51 4.23
CA SER A 46 35.66 -3.69 2.93
C SER A 46 35.00 -4.85 2.18
N ILE A 47 34.76 -4.67 0.88
CA ILE A 47 34.23 -5.70 -0.02
C ILE A 47 35.34 -6.20 -0.96
N SER A 48 35.17 -7.42 -1.47
CA SER A 48 36.13 -8.05 -2.36
C SER A 48 36.24 -7.35 -3.72
N LEU A 49 37.35 -7.55 -4.43
CA LEU A 49 37.52 -7.09 -5.83
C LEU A 49 36.38 -7.60 -6.73
N GLU A 50 36.03 -8.88 -6.59
CA GLU A 50 34.93 -9.52 -7.32
C GLU A 50 33.61 -8.76 -7.11
N THR A 51 33.27 -8.43 -5.86
CA THR A 51 32.05 -7.66 -5.54
C THR A 51 32.07 -6.26 -6.15
N LYS A 52 33.23 -5.58 -6.19
CA LYS A 52 33.38 -4.26 -6.83
C LYS A 52 33.19 -4.33 -8.34
N LEU A 53 33.79 -5.32 -9.00
CA LEU A 53 33.61 -5.57 -10.43
C LEU A 53 32.14 -5.90 -10.74
N GLN A 54 31.49 -6.72 -9.90
CA GLN A 54 30.07 -7.01 -10.03
C GLN A 54 29.20 -5.76 -9.86
N LEU A 55 29.53 -4.86 -8.92
CA LEU A 55 28.83 -3.60 -8.75
C LEU A 55 28.93 -2.75 -10.02
N ILE A 56 30.14 -2.53 -10.55
CA ILE A 56 30.35 -1.73 -11.77
C ILE A 56 29.64 -2.36 -12.97
N SER A 57 29.73 -3.69 -13.13
CA SER A 57 29.07 -4.43 -14.21
C SER A 57 27.55 -4.35 -14.14
N LYS A 58 26.96 -4.37 -12.94
CA LYS A 58 25.53 -4.17 -12.74
C LYS A 58 25.12 -2.73 -13.04
N LEU A 59 25.87 -1.75 -12.54
CA LEU A 59 25.62 -0.33 -12.80
C LEU A 59 25.65 -0.02 -14.30
N ALA A 60 26.62 -0.54 -15.03
CA ALA A 60 26.74 -0.37 -16.49
C ALA A 60 25.50 -0.77 -17.29
N LYS A 61 24.65 -1.67 -16.75
CA LYS A 61 23.41 -2.14 -17.39
C LYS A 61 22.21 -1.25 -17.10
N THR A 62 22.32 -0.31 -16.16
CA THR A 62 21.21 0.57 -15.76
C THR A 62 20.97 1.71 -16.75
N GLY A 63 21.94 2.04 -17.61
CA GLY A 63 21.87 3.19 -18.52
C GLY A 63 22.69 4.40 -18.07
N VAL A 64 23.38 4.33 -16.92
CA VAL A 64 24.41 5.33 -16.55
C VAL A 64 25.49 5.40 -17.63
N THR A 65 25.95 6.62 -17.91
CA THR A 65 26.99 6.89 -18.91
C THR A 65 28.33 7.26 -18.27
N THR A 66 28.38 7.45 -16.95
CA THR A 66 29.61 7.80 -16.23
C THR A 66 29.61 7.11 -14.87
N ILE A 67 30.67 6.34 -14.61
CA ILE A 67 30.86 5.60 -13.36
C ILE A 67 32.23 5.96 -12.81
N GLU A 68 32.29 6.42 -11.57
CA GLU A 68 33.56 6.58 -10.86
C GLU A 68 33.99 5.23 -10.28
N ALA A 69 34.91 4.56 -10.98
CA ALA A 69 35.21 3.14 -10.81
C ALA A 69 36.22 2.86 -9.69
N GLY A 70 37.01 3.85 -9.28
CA GLY A 70 38.00 3.68 -8.22
C GLY A 70 38.92 4.89 -8.02
N SER A 71 39.96 4.70 -7.22
CA SER A 71 40.91 5.76 -6.86
C SER A 71 42.34 5.23 -6.80
N PHE A 72 43.26 5.88 -7.51
CA PHE A 72 44.71 5.63 -7.45
C PHE A 72 45.35 6.35 -6.26
N VAL A 73 44.67 6.32 -5.11
CA VAL A 73 45.20 6.76 -3.82
C VAL A 73 46.03 5.65 -3.18
N PRO A 74 47.07 5.95 -2.39
CA PRO A 74 47.83 4.91 -1.74
C PRO A 74 46.94 4.06 -0.81
N ALA A 75 46.92 2.75 -1.04
CA ALA A 75 46.13 1.77 -0.27
C ALA A 75 46.39 1.82 1.24
N LYS A 76 47.58 2.30 1.65
CA LYS A 76 47.91 2.55 3.06
C LYS A 76 46.92 3.50 3.74
N TRP A 77 46.44 4.52 3.02
CA TRP A 77 45.56 5.55 3.57
C TRP A 77 44.09 5.21 3.33
N VAL A 78 43.78 4.57 2.20
CA VAL A 78 42.41 4.18 1.84
C VAL A 78 42.40 2.72 1.36
N PRO A 79 42.39 1.74 2.28
CA PRO A 79 42.42 0.32 1.95
C PRO A 79 41.26 -0.12 1.05
N GLN A 80 40.11 0.55 1.15
CA GLN A 80 38.93 0.31 0.33
C GLN A 80 39.22 0.46 -1.17
N MET A 81 40.22 1.26 -1.55
CA MET A 81 40.57 1.57 -2.95
C MET A 81 41.79 0.78 -3.47
N ALA A 82 42.32 -0.17 -2.68
CA ALA A 82 43.55 -0.89 -3.00
C ALA A 82 43.54 -1.61 -4.37
N SER A 83 42.39 -2.12 -4.79
CA SER A 83 42.25 -2.93 -6.00
C SER A 83 41.91 -2.14 -7.27
N THR A 84 42.15 -0.82 -7.28
CA THR A 84 41.75 0.06 -8.40
C THR A 84 42.48 -0.27 -9.70
N ALA A 85 43.76 -0.66 -9.62
CA ALA A 85 44.54 -1.00 -10.81
C ALA A 85 43.97 -2.25 -11.51
N GLU A 86 43.60 -3.27 -10.74
CA GLU A 86 42.97 -4.50 -11.22
C GLU A 86 41.57 -4.23 -11.78
N ILE A 87 40.79 -3.33 -11.17
CA ILE A 87 39.50 -2.87 -11.72
C ILE A 87 39.71 -2.20 -13.08
N CYS A 88 40.68 -1.28 -13.18
CA CYS A 88 41.00 -0.60 -14.42
C CYS A 88 41.44 -1.57 -15.52
N GLU A 89 42.36 -2.48 -15.22
CA GLU A 89 42.82 -3.49 -16.17
C GLU A 89 41.65 -4.36 -16.67
N HIS A 90 40.79 -4.81 -15.76
CA HIS A 90 39.63 -5.62 -16.11
C HIS A 90 38.65 -4.86 -17.02
N LEU A 91 38.35 -3.59 -16.73
CA LEU A 91 37.43 -2.79 -17.52
C LEU A 91 37.99 -2.45 -18.91
N LEU A 92 39.30 -2.24 -19.04
CA LEU A 92 39.95 -2.00 -20.35
C LEU A 92 39.97 -3.28 -21.20
N GLN A 93 40.24 -4.44 -20.60
CA GLN A 93 40.29 -5.70 -21.34
C GLN A 93 38.90 -6.26 -21.65
N THR A 94 37.99 -6.21 -20.67
CA THR A 94 36.69 -6.87 -20.68
C THR A 94 35.59 -5.93 -20.18
N PRO A 95 35.29 -4.84 -20.92
CA PRO A 95 34.27 -3.89 -20.49
C PRO A 95 32.89 -4.57 -20.41
N PRO A 96 32.08 -4.26 -19.37
CA PRO A 96 30.74 -4.83 -19.26
C PRO A 96 29.84 -4.35 -20.40
N GLN A 97 28.86 -5.18 -20.75
CA GLN A 97 27.88 -4.84 -21.78
C GLN A 97 26.98 -3.69 -21.30
N SER A 98 26.91 -2.63 -22.10
CA SER A 98 26.11 -1.43 -21.86
C SER A 98 25.35 -1.02 -23.12
N GLN A 99 24.27 -0.26 -22.95
CA GLN A 99 23.50 0.28 -24.10
C GLN A 99 24.18 1.50 -24.72
N ASN A 100 24.86 2.30 -23.89
CA ASN A 100 25.56 3.52 -24.25
C ASN A 100 27.05 3.37 -23.95
N GLU A 101 27.86 4.23 -24.55
CA GLU A 101 29.26 4.41 -24.14
C GLU A 101 29.34 4.81 -22.66
N ILE A 102 30.29 4.22 -21.94
CA ILE A 102 30.52 4.52 -20.51
C ILE A 102 31.89 5.15 -20.34
N ALA A 103 31.90 6.30 -19.67
CA ALA A 103 33.08 6.93 -19.12
C ALA A 103 33.40 6.34 -17.74
N TYR A 104 34.53 5.64 -17.63
CA TYR A 104 35.08 5.17 -16.36
C TYR A 104 36.05 6.20 -15.81
N ASN A 105 35.63 6.84 -14.72
CA ASN A 105 36.40 7.88 -14.06
C ASN A 105 37.20 7.32 -12.88
N TYR A 106 38.44 7.77 -12.72
CA TYR A 106 39.32 7.36 -11.62
C TYR A 106 39.89 8.57 -10.88
N LEU A 107 39.77 8.59 -9.56
CA LEU A 107 40.36 9.64 -8.74
C LEU A 107 41.89 9.51 -8.72
N VAL A 108 42.59 10.59 -9.05
CA VAL A 108 44.05 10.63 -9.12
C VAL A 108 44.58 11.76 -8.23
N PRO A 109 45.00 11.47 -6.99
CA PRO A 109 45.38 12.51 -6.03
C PRO A 109 46.74 13.17 -6.33
N ASN A 110 47.57 12.57 -7.19
CA ASN A 110 48.92 13.04 -7.51
C ASN A 110 49.45 12.42 -8.82
N VAL A 111 50.58 12.93 -9.32
CA VAL A 111 51.22 12.46 -10.55
C VAL A 111 51.52 10.95 -10.54
N LYS A 112 51.93 10.38 -9.40
CA LYS A 112 52.19 8.93 -9.30
C LYS A 112 50.94 8.09 -9.50
N GLY A 113 49.78 8.59 -9.05
CA GLY A 113 48.50 7.95 -9.33
C GLY A 113 48.18 7.95 -10.83
N LEU A 114 48.47 9.06 -11.53
CA LEU A 114 48.28 9.16 -12.98
C LEU A 114 49.23 8.22 -13.73
N GLU A 115 50.50 8.17 -13.33
CA GLU A 115 51.48 7.23 -13.88
C GLU A 115 51.03 5.78 -13.68
N GLY A 116 50.41 5.47 -12.54
CA GLY A 116 49.80 4.16 -12.26
C GLY A 116 48.70 3.80 -13.25
N LEU A 117 47.77 4.73 -13.52
CA LEU A 117 46.72 4.55 -14.51
C LEU A 117 47.30 4.38 -15.93
N ILE A 118 48.21 5.27 -16.34
CA ILE A 118 48.86 5.22 -17.65
C ILE A 118 49.60 3.89 -17.84
N LYS A 119 50.28 3.39 -16.80
CA LYS A 119 50.97 2.10 -16.85
C LYS A 119 50.01 0.95 -17.16
N VAL A 120 48.81 0.95 -16.56
CA VAL A 120 47.77 -0.08 -16.81
C VAL A 120 47.23 0.04 -18.25
N MET A 121 46.99 1.26 -18.71
CA MET A 121 46.56 1.52 -20.10
C MET A 121 47.63 1.07 -21.12
N ASP A 122 48.89 1.45 -20.91
CA ASP A 122 50.01 1.08 -21.75
C ASP A 122 50.20 -0.46 -21.76
N SER A 123 50.05 -1.15 -20.62
CA SER A 123 50.17 -2.62 -20.56
C SER A 123 49.04 -3.38 -21.25
N THR A 124 47.85 -2.77 -21.33
CA THR A 124 46.69 -3.35 -22.03
C THR A 124 46.64 -2.96 -23.50
N GLY A 125 47.49 -2.03 -23.94
CA GLY A 125 47.49 -1.46 -25.29
C GLY A 125 46.24 -0.62 -25.59
N ALA A 126 45.50 -0.20 -24.55
CA ALA A 126 44.27 0.57 -24.68
C ALA A 126 44.56 2.07 -24.66
N SER A 127 43.90 2.83 -25.55
CA SER A 127 43.86 4.28 -25.51
C SER A 127 42.81 4.80 -24.52
N ALA A 128 42.83 6.11 -24.24
CA ALA A 128 41.85 6.76 -23.36
C ALA A 128 40.41 6.56 -23.86
N SER A 129 40.21 6.51 -25.16
CA SER A 129 38.95 6.15 -25.83
C SER A 129 39.11 4.80 -26.52
N THR A 130 38.13 3.93 -26.35
CA THR A 130 38.14 2.57 -26.91
C THR A 130 36.91 2.39 -27.79
N GLU A 131 37.12 2.13 -29.08
CA GLU A 131 36.02 1.93 -30.03
C GLU A 131 35.26 0.64 -29.74
N GLY A 132 33.93 0.71 -29.89
CA GLY A 132 33.06 -0.45 -29.73
C GLY A 132 33.25 -1.47 -30.85
N THR A 133 33.20 -2.75 -30.50
CA THR A 133 33.16 -3.87 -31.45
C THR A 133 31.84 -4.63 -31.28
N LYS A 134 31.53 -5.60 -32.16
CA LYS A 134 30.33 -6.44 -32.01
C LYS A 134 30.24 -7.16 -30.64
N THR A 135 31.35 -7.32 -29.94
CA THR A 135 31.46 -8.04 -28.66
C THR A 135 31.90 -7.16 -27.48
N LYS A 136 32.33 -5.91 -27.69
CA LYS A 136 32.77 -4.99 -26.62
C LYS A 136 32.10 -3.62 -26.76
N SER A 137 31.53 -3.11 -25.67
CA SER A 137 30.96 -1.76 -25.61
C SER A 137 32.07 -0.70 -25.80
N PRO A 138 31.79 0.44 -26.45
CA PRO A 138 32.72 1.57 -26.44
C PRO A 138 32.85 2.13 -25.02
N THR A 139 34.06 2.55 -24.66
CA THR A 139 34.37 3.09 -23.32
C THR A 139 35.41 4.19 -23.38
N THR A 140 35.30 5.16 -22.48
CA THR A 140 36.31 6.20 -22.26
C THR A 140 36.85 6.12 -20.83
N THR A 141 38.13 6.47 -20.68
CA THR A 141 38.81 6.59 -19.40
C THR A 141 38.99 8.07 -19.08
N GLU A 142 38.52 8.46 -17.90
CA GLU A 142 38.62 9.84 -17.39
C GLU A 142 39.33 9.83 -16.03
N ILE A 143 39.90 10.96 -15.65
CA ILE A 143 40.46 11.14 -14.30
C ILE A 143 39.72 12.24 -13.55
N SER A 144 39.65 12.09 -12.23
CA SER A 144 39.19 13.15 -11.33
C SER A 144 40.28 13.64 -10.40
N LEU A 145 40.26 14.96 -10.17
CA LEU A 145 41.13 15.69 -9.26
C LEU A 145 40.27 16.44 -8.25
N PHE A 146 40.80 16.78 -7.08
CA PHE A 146 40.04 17.49 -6.06
C PHE A 146 40.81 18.69 -5.50
N ALA A 147 40.10 19.80 -5.36
CA ALA A 147 40.47 20.99 -4.61
C ALA A 147 39.42 21.24 -3.52
N ALA A 148 39.71 22.18 -2.62
CA ALA A 148 38.80 22.58 -1.55
C ALA A 148 38.57 24.09 -1.58
N ALA A 149 37.36 24.53 -1.22
CA ALA A 149 37.01 25.95 -1.20
C ALA A 149 37.53 26.72 0.04
N THR A 150 38.09 26.02 1.03
CA THR A 150 38.54 26.60 2.30
C THR A 150 39.94 26.11 2.69
N GLU A 151 40.72 26.99 3.32
CA GLU A 151 42.12 26.73 3.65
C GLU A 151 42.24 25.69 4.77
N ALA A 152 41.37 25.78 5.79
CA ALA A 152 41.38 24.82 6.88
C ALA A 152 41.10 23.39 6.40
N PHE A 153 40.16 23.23 5.46
CA PHE A 153 39.85 21.91 4.89
C PHE A 153 40.99 21.39 4.02
N SER A 154 41.57 22.24 3.15
CA SER A 154 42.74 21.86 2.34
C SER A 154 43.90 21.40 3.24
N LYS A 155 44.21 22.18 4.28
CA LYS A 155 45.28 21.86 5.22
C LYS A 155 45.00 20.59 6.02
N ALA A 156 43.76 20.35 6.44
CA ALA A 156 43.39 19.14 7.18
C ALA A 156 43.46 17.87 6.31
N ASN A 157 43.09 17.96 5.03
CA ASN A 157 42.95 16.79 4.16
C ASN A 157 44.21 16.47 3.34
N THR A 158 44.95 17.49 2.86
CA THR A 158 46.13 17.32 1.99
C THR A 158 47.39 17.97 2.54
N ASN A 159 47.31 18.62 3.71
CA ASN A 159 48.41 19.30 4.37
C ASN A 159 49.10 20.35 3.47
N CYS A 160 48.32 21.04 2.65
CA CYS A 160 48.77 22.18 1.85
C CYS A 160 47.67 23.25 1.74
N THR A 161 48.06 24.46 1.35
CA THR A 161 47.14 25.54 1.01
C THR A 161 46.36 25.24 -0.26
N ILE A 162 45.28 25.99 -0.51
CA ILE A 162 44.51 25.87 -1.76
C ILE A 162 45.41 26.12 -2.98
N GLN A 163 46.24 27.17 -2.93
CA GLN A 163 47.14 27.52 -4.03
C GLN A 163 48.17 26.42 -4.30
N GLU A 164 48.79 25.86 -3.26
CA GLU A 164 49.73 24.75 -3.42
C GLU A 164 49.04 23.49 -3.98
N SER A 165 47.76 23.26 -3.64
CA SER A 165 46.97 22.17 -4.20
C SER A 165 46.75 22.35 -5.70
N LEU A 166 46.37 23.56 -6.12
CA LEU A 166 46.21 23.95 -7.52
C LEU A 166 47.52 23.82 -8.31
N ASP A 167 48.65 24.21 -7.71
CA ASP A 167 49.98 24.07 -8.34
C ASP A 167 50.37 22.60 -8.52
N ARG A 168 49.94 21.70 -7.61
CA ARG A 168 50.14 20.25 -7.72
C ARG A 168 49.21 19.62 -8.76
N ILE A 169 48.02 20.17 -8.98
CA ILE A 169 47.04 19.71 -9.96
C ILE A 169 47.51 20.00 -11.39
N ARG A 170 48.06 21.20 -11.64
CA ARG A 170 48.51 21.65 -12.98
C ARG A 170 49.35 20.62 -13.76
N PRO A 171 50.42 20.02 -13.22
CA PRO A 171 51.21 19.02 -13.96
C PRO A 171 50.43 17.72 -14.24
N ILE A 172 49.45 17.36 -13.41
CA ILE A 172 48.60 16.19 -13.63
C ILE A 172 47.69 16.44 -14.82
N VAL A 173 47.04 17.60 -14.89
CA VAL A 173 46.19 17.99 -16.02
C VAL A 173 47.00 18.02 -17.30
N ALA A 174 48.17 18.68 -17.28
CA ALA A 174 49.05 18.75 -18.45
C ALA A 174 49.43 17.35 -18.97
N LEU A 175 49.85 16.44 -18.08
CA LEU A 175 50.21 15.07 -18.46
C LEU A 175 48.99 14.28 -18.99
N ALA A 176 47.83 14.38 -18.35
CA ALA A 176 46.61 13.71 -18.81
C ALA A 176 46.21 14.14 -20.22
N LYS A 177 46.32 15.45 -20.53
CA LYS A 177 46.03 15.98 -21.86
C LYS A 177 47.00 15.50 -22.94
N THR A 178 48.28 15.25 -22.60
CA THR A 178 49.21 14.63 -23.57
C THR A 178 48.81 13.22 -23.98
N LYS A 179 47.98 12.55 -23.17
CA LYS A 179 47.47 11.20 -23.39
C LYS A 179 46.00 11.18 -23.83
N ASP A 180 45.43 12.35 -24.15
CA ASP A 180 44.02 12.51 -24.53
C ASP A 180 43.03 11.98 -23.46
N ILE A 181 43.42 12.04 -22.19
CA ILE A 181 42.58 11.64 -21.07
C ILE A 181 41.76 12.85 -20.62
N ARG A 182 40.43 12.69 -20.53
CA ARG A 182 39.55 13.73 -19.99
C ARG A 182 39.75 13.92 -18.49
N VAL A 183 39.61 15.16 -18.05
CA VAL A 183 39.91 15.59 -16.68
C VAL A 183 38.68 16.23 -16.06
N ARG A 184 38.24 15.69 -14.92
CA ARG A 184 37.18 16.23 -14.10
C ARG A 184 37.75 16.85 -12.83
N GLY A 185 37.38 18.09 -12.52
CA GLY A 185 37.72 18.74 -11.25
C GLY A 185 36.62 18.56 -10.21
N TYR A 186 36.97 18.48 -8.93
CA TYR A 186 36.04 18.61 -7.81
C TYR A 186 36.43 19.80 -6.94
N VAL A 187 35.45 20.59 -6.49
CA VAL A 187 35.65 21.64 -5.47
C VAL A 187 34.83 21.28 -4.24
N SER A 188 35.51 20.79 -3.21
CA SER A 188 34.91 20.38 -1.94
C SER A 188 34.49 21.58 -1.08
N VAL A 189 33.60 21.32 -0.11
CA VAL A 189 33.11 22.30 0.89
C VAL A 189 32.59 23.62 0.32
N ALA A 190 31.96 23.58 -0.85
CA ALA A 190 31.48 24.78 -1.56
C ALA A 190 30.31 25.48 -0.85
N LEU A 191 29.50 24.75 -0.08
CA LEU A 191 28.31 25.24 0.60
C LEU A 191 28.38 25.12 2.14
N GLY A 192 29.57 24.85 2.65
CA GLY A 192 29.81 24.71 4.08
C GLY A 192 31.09 23.92 4.35
N CYS A 193 31.86 24.38 5.32
CA CYS A 193 33.10 23.75 5.76
C CYS A 193 32.97 23.27 7.21
N PRO A 194 33.38 22.03 7.52
CA PRO A 194 33.31 21.52 8.90
C PRO A 194 34.28 22.25 9.86
N TYR A 195 35.25 22.99 9.32
CA TYR A 195 36.26 23.72 10.09
C TYR A 195 35.99 25.24 10.15
N GLU A 196 35.55 25.84 9.04
CA GLU A 196 35.33 27.29 8.92
C GLU A 196 33.85 27.70 9.03
N GLY A 197 32.93 26.73 9.09
CA GLY A 197 31.50 26.96 9.22
C GLY A 197 30.74 27.02 7.89
N PRO A 198 29.45 27.39 7.92
CA PRO A 198 28.56 27.37 6.75
C PRO A 198 28.81 28.50 5.74
N ASP A 199 29.48 29.57 6.16
CA ASP A 199 29.64 30.81 5.38
C ASP A 199 30.85 30.78 4.43
N VAL A 200 30.91 29.74 3.59
CA VAL A 200 31.92 29.65 2.53
C VAL A 200 31.61 30.65 1.41
N SER A 201 32.61 31.44 1.00
CA SER A 201 32.45 32.51 0.01
C SER A 201 32.17 31.95 -1.40
N PRO A 202 31.00 32.27 -2.01
CA PRO A 202 30.66 31.87 -3.38
C PRO A 202 31.67 32.32 -4.43
N SER A 203 32.23 33.53 -4.29
CA SER A 203 33.21 34.06 -5.24
C SER A 203 34.51 33.26 -5.23
N LYS A 204 34.99 32.84 -4.05
CA LYS A 204 36.18 31.97 -3.97
C LYS A 204 35.95 30.62 -4.63
N VAL A 205 34.76 30.03 -4.46
CA VAL A 205 34.40 28.79 -5.15
C VAL A 205 34.43 29.00 -6.67
N ALA A 206 33.91 30.12 -7.15
CA ALA A 206 33.92 30.47 -8.56
C ALA A 206 35.36 30.68 -9.10
N ASP A 207 36.22 31.37 -8.36
CA ASP A 207 37.63 31.58 -8.74
C ASP A 207 38.39 30.26 -8.88
N ILE A 208 38.22 29.34 -7.92
CA ILE A 208 38.84 28.00 -7.95
C ILE A 208 38.29 27.18 -9.13
N THR A 209 36.98 27.25 -9.35
CA THR A 209 36.32 26.54 -10.46
C THR A 209 36.82 27.04 -11.82
N ALA A 210 36.89 28.36 -12.01
CA ALA A 210 37.44 28.96 -13.22
C ALA A 210 38.91 28.56 -13.42
N THR A 211 39.71 28.58 -12.35
CA THR A 211 41.12 28.17 -12.39
C THR A 211 41.28 26.72 -12.86
N LEU A 212 40.45 25.80 -12.38
CA LEU A 212 40.49 24.39 -12.80
C LEU A 212 40.12 24.21 -14.27
N LEU A 213 39.09 24.94 -14.75
CA LEU A 213 38.69 24.93 -16.18
C LEU A 213 39.80 25.52 -17.06
N GLU A 214 40.40 26.64 -16.66
CA GLU A 214 41.53 27.28 -17.36
C GLU A 214 42.78 26.40 -17.43
N MET A 215 43.00 25.54 -16.42
CA MET A 215 44.07 24.55 -16.46
C MET A 215 43.82 23.44 -17.49
N GLY A 216 42.58 23.27 -17.94
CA GLY A 216 42.16 22.25 -18.89
C GLY A 216 41.25 21.18 -18.32
N ALA A 217 40.64 21.36 -17.13
CA ALA A 217 39.54 20.49 -16.74
C ALA A 217 38.39 20.60 -17.75
N ASP A 218 37.85 19.47 -18.20
CA ASP A 218 36.72 19.41 -19.14
C ASP A 218 35.37 19.65 -18.44
N GLU A 219 35.34 19.42 -17.12
CA GLU A 219 34.17 19.65 -16.27
C GLU A 219 34.62 19.85 -14.83
N VAL A 220 33.91 20.68 -14.06
CA VAL A 220 34.11 20.81 -12.61
C VAL A 220 32.82 20.50 -11.86
N SER A 221 32.90 19.56 -10.91
CA SER A 221 31.85 19.24 -9.95
C SER A 221 32.02 20.07 -8.68
N VAL A 222 31.07 20.97 -8.42
CA VAL A 222 31.07 21.81 -7.22
C VAL A 222 30.26 21.11 -6.14
N ALA A 223 30.90 20.85 -5.00
CA ALA A 223 30.43 19.86 -4.03
C ALA A 223 30.07 20.47 -2.66
N ASP A 224 28.86 20.17 -2.20
CA ASP A 224 28.49 20.22 -0.79
C ASP A 224 28.83 18.89 -0.12
N THR A 225 30.09 18.75 0.27
CA THR A 225 30.61 17.54 0.94
C THR A 225 30.10 17.38 2.38
N THR A 226 29.43 18.39 2.93
CA THR A 226 28.95 18.39 4.33
C THR A 226 27.43 18.23 4.44
N GLY A 227 26.71 18.49 3.35
CA GLY A 227 25.26 18.55 3.30
C GLY A 227 24.66 19.78 3.99
N MET A 228 25.47 20.81 4.31
CA MET A 228 25.03 22.03 5.00
C MET A 228 24.34 23.04 4.08
N GLY A 229 24.45 22.86 2.76
CA GLY A 229 23.90 23.77 1.76
C GLY A 229 22.38 23.84 1.84
N THR A 230 21.84 25.03 1.60
CA THR A 230 20.40 25.28 1.53
C THR A 230 20.05 25.92 0.19
N ALA A 231 18.77 25.88 -0.20
CA ALA A 231 18.34 26.44 -1.49
C ALA A 231 18.82 27.88 -1.75
N PRO A 232 18.72 28.84 -0.80
CA PRO A 232 19.23 30.20 -1.02
C PRO A 232 20.75 30.24 -1.24
N ARG A 233 21.52 29.48 -0.46
CA ARG A 233 22.99 29.42 -0.57
C ARG A 233 23.44 28.77 -1.88
N THR A 234 22.74 27.72 -2.30
CA THR A 234 22.96 27.08 -3.60
C THR A 234 22.67 28.06 -4.75
N MET A 235 21.60 28.86 -4.64
CA MET A 235 21.28 29.89 -5.64
C MET A 235 22.36 30.97 -5.71
N GLU A 236 22.82 31.49 -4.57
CA GLU A 236 23.92 32.47 -4.50
C GLU A 236 25.22 31.93 -5.12
N LEU A 237 25.55 30.66 -4.83
CA LEU A 237 26.70 29.99 -5.42
C LEU A 237 26.61 29.89 -6.94
N LEU A 238 25.47 29.45 -7.46
CA LEU A 238 25.25 29.32 -8.90
C LEU A 238 25.28 30.68 -9.61
N GLN A 239 24.76 31.73 -8.97
CA GLN A 239 24.87 33.11 -9.48
C GLN A 239 26.32 33.58 -9.55
N ALA A 240 27.13 33.27 -8.54
CA ALA A 240 28.56 33.61 -8.53
C ALA A 240 29.34 32.85 -9.62
N LEU A 241 29.09 31.56 -9.79
CA LEU A 241 29.68 30.73 -10.86
C LEU A 241 29.34 31.29 -12.25
N LYS A 242 28.06 31.64 -12.46
CA LYS A 242 27.60 32.26 -13.71
C LYS A 242 28.25 33.64 -13.94
N ALA A 243 28.37 34.45 -12.89
CA ALA A 243 29.01 35.77 -12.97
C ALA A 243 30.51 35.68 -13.31
N ALA A 244 31.18 34.59 -12.90
CA ALA A 244 32.56 34.28 -13.29
C ALA A 244 32.69 33.77 -14.74
N GLY A 245 31.60 33.66 -15.49
CA GLY A 245 31.61 33.25 -16.90
C GLY A 245 31.66 31.74 -17.13
N ILE A 246 31.42 30.93 -16.09
CA ILE A 246 31.43 29.47 -16.19
C ILE A 246 30.12 29.01 -16.86
N ALA A 247 30.24 28.21 -17.92
CA ALA A 247 29.07 27.68 -18.62
C ALA A 247 28.43 26.53 -17.82
N ASN A 248 27.11 26.44 -17.84
CA ASN A 248 26.37 25.33 -17.21
C ASN A 248 26.72 23.95 -17.77
N THR A 249 27.27 23.89 -19.00
CA THR A 249 27.72 22.64 -19.65
C THR A 249 29.01 22.10 -19.05
N ASP A 250 29.80 22.96 -18.41
CA ASP A 250 31.11 22.63 -17.84
C ASP A 250 31.01 22.42 -16.32
N LEU A 251 29.79 22.54 -15.77
CA LEU A 251 29.49 22.49 -14.36
C LEU A 251 28.67 21.24 -14.02
N ALA A 252 29.12 20.55 -12.97
CA ALA A 252 28.35 19.53 -12.28
C ALA A 252 28.13 19.92 -10.82
N LEU A 253 27.13 19.31 -10.18
CA LEU A 253 26.83 19.52 -8.77
C LEU A 253 26.85 18.21 -8.00
N HIS A 254 27.47 18.23 -6.84
CA HIS A 254 27.58 17.10 -5.94
C HIS A 254 27.01 17.48 -4.58
N PHE A 255 25.89 16.87 -4.20
CA PHE A 255 25.23 17.19 -2.93
C PHE A 255 25.20 15.98 -2.01
N HIS A 256 25.66 16.16 -0.78
CA HIS A 256 25.40 15.22 0.30
C HIS A 256 24.01 15.47 0.93
N ASP A 257 23.33 14.40 1.34
CA ASP A 257 22.00 14.45 1.96
C ASP A 257 22.07 14.36 3.50
N THR A 258 23.20 14.75 4.10
CA THR A 258 23.45 14.70 5.56
C THR A 258 22.36 15.42 6.37
N TYR A 259 21.84 16.54 5.85
CA TYR A 259 20.76 17.33 6.47
C TYR A 259 19.45 17.32 5.64
N GLY A 260 19.28 16.35 4.74
CA GLY A 260 18.07 16.23 3.92
C GLY A 260 17.89 17.33 2.86
N GLN A 261 18.97 18.04 2.49
CA GLN A 261 18.92 19.18 1.58
C GLN A 261 19.29 18.84 0.13
N ALA A 262 19.79 17.64 -0.16
CA ALA A 262 20.42 17.36 -1.45
C ALA A 262 19.46 17.46 -2.63
N LEU A 263 18.25 16.91 -2.50
CA LEU A 263 17.23 16.98 -3.55
C LEU A 263 16.70 18.41 -3.74
N VAL A 264 16.59 19.19 -2.65
CA VAL A 264 16.17 20.59 -2.71
C VAL A 264 17.21 21.41 -3.46
N ASN A 265 18.50 21.24 -3.13
CA ASN A 265 19.60 21.91 -3.81
C ASN A 265 19.74 21.45 -5.27
N THR A 266 19.44 20.19 -5.57
CA THR A 266 19.35 19.68 -6.94
C THR A 266 18.30 20.42 -7.75
N ILE A 267 17.09 20.61 -7.21
CA ILE A 267 16.01 21.35 -7.90
C ILE A 267 16.47 22.77 -8.23
N VAL A 268 17.13 23.45 -7.28
CA VAL A 268 17.72 24.78 -7.53
C VAL A 268 18.76 24.74 -8.66
N GLY A 269 19.64 23.73 -8.68
CA GLY A 269 20.59 23.52 -9.77
C GLY A 269 19.91 23.32 -11.12
N LEU A 270 18.84 22.50 -11.17
CA LEU A 270 18.05 22.24 -12.38
C LEU A 270 17.39 23.52 -12.90
N GLU A 271 16.81 24.33 -12.02
CA GLU A 271 16.21 25.63 -12.36
C GLU A 271 17.25 26.63 -12.88
N HIS A 272 18.48 26.57 -12.37
CA HIS A 272 19.60 27.37 -12.87
C HIS A 272 20.18 26.86 -14.20
N GLY A 273 19.71 25.72 -14.69
CA GLY A 273 20.12 25.13 -15.98
C GLY A 273 21.27 24.13 -15.90
N VAL A 274 21.71 23.72 -14.70
CA VAL A 274 22.68 22.63 -14.53
C VAL A 274 22.02 21.31 -14.89
N ARG A 275 22.75 20.43 -15.57
CA ARG A 275 22.25 19.13 -16.07
C ARG A 275 23.14 17.94 -15.72
N ILE A 276 24.11 18.13 -14.82
CA ILE A 276 25.07 17.11 -14.45
C ILE A 276 25.13 17.04 -12.93
N PHE A 277 24.80 15.88 -12.38
CA PHE A 277 24.72 15.67 -10.94
C PHE A 277 25.41 14.38 -10.53
N ASP A 278 26.09 14.44 -9.39
CA ASP A 278 26.75 13.28 -8.81
C ASP A 278 25.82 12.64 -7.78
N SER A 279 25.79 11.30 -7.77
CA SER A 279 25.01 10.54 -6.81
C SER A 279 25.59 9.16 -6.57
N SER A 280 25.16 8.52 -5.50
CA SER A 280 25.66 7.23 -5.06
C SER A 280 24.52 6.22 -4.93
N VAL A 281 24.61 5.09 -5.61
CA VAL A 281 23.61 4.01 -5.55
C VAL A 281 23.32 3.60 -4.10
N GLY A 282 22.05 3.40 -3.73
CA GLY A 282 21.65 3.03 -2.37
C GLY A 282 21.95 4.08 -1.28
N GLY A 283 22.42 5.27 -1.67
CA GLY A 283 22.95 6.26 -0.74
C GLY A 283 24.26 5.80 -0.08
N LEU A 284 25.09 5.05 -0.80
CA LEU A 284 26.38 4.59 -0.29
C LEU A 284 27.29 5.75 0.07
N GLY A 285 28.08 5.52 1.12
CA GLY A 285 28.92 6.52 1.75
C GLY A 285 28.33 7.02 3.06
N GLY A 286 29.08 7.94 3.64
CA GLY A 286 28.77 8.60 4.90
C GLY A 286 29.62 9.84 5.02
N CYS A 287 29.25 10.72 5.95
CA CYS A 287 30.03 11.92 6.22
C CYS A 287 31.12 11.60 7.27
N PRO A 288 32.43 11.69 6.97
CA PRO A 288 33.49 11.48 7.96
C PRO A 288 33.38 12.43 9.16
N TYR A 289 32.80 13.59 8.93
CA TYR A 289 32.63 14.66 9.92
C TYR A 289 31.36 14.50 10.77
N SER A 290 30.39 13.70 10.33
CA SER A 290 29.14 13.44 11.06
C SER A 290 28.90 11.93 11.16
N LYS A 291 29.42 11.33 12.23
CA LYS A 291 29.41 9.88 12.43
C LYS A 291 27.98 9.33 12.40
N GLY A 292 27.70 8.46 11.43
CA GLY A 292 26.41 7.79 11.28
C GLY A 292 25.38 8.57 10.46
N ALA A 293 25.69 9.80 10.03
CA ALA A 293 24.83 10.55 9.13
C ALA A 293 25.03 10.12 7.67
N THR A 294 24.00 10.34 6.86
CA THR A 294 24.01 10.13 5.41
C THR A 294 25.12 10.96 4.74
N GLY A 295 25.74 10.40 3.70
CA GLY A 295 26.75 11.08 2.87
C GLY A 295 26.12 11.56 1.57
N ASN A 296 26.56 10.98 0.46
CA ASN A 296 26.03 11.21 -0.88
C ASN A 296 24.51 11.12 -0.98
N VAL A 297 23.91 11.91 -1.87
CA VAL A 297 22.53 11.71 -2.30
C VAL A 297 22.38 10.36 -3.01
N SER A 298 21.27 9.66 -2.74
CA SER A 298 20.95 8.40 -3.41
C SER A 298 20.66 8.63 -4.90
N THR A 299 21.27 7.81 -5.76
CA THR A 299 21.01 7.83 -7.21
C THR A 299 19.53 7.57 -7.52
N GLU A 300 18.88 6.65 -6.81
CA GLU A 300 17.47 6.34 -7.00
C GLU A 300 16.56 7.51 -6.58
N ASP A 301 16.87 8.19 -5.48
CA ASP A 301 16.13 9.37 -5.01
C ASP A 301 16.23 10.53 -6.02
N LEU A 302 17.43 10.71 -6.57
CA LEU A 302 17.71 11.73 -7.59
C LEU A 302 16.99 11.42 -8.91
N VAL A 303 17.12 10.19 -9.41
CA VAL A 303 16.44 9.73 -10.63
C VAL A 303 14.91 9.82 -10.48
N HIS A 304 14.36 9.40 -9.34
CA HIS A 304 12.93 9.52 -9.06
C HIS A 304 12.46 10.98 -9.11
N THR A 305 13.23 11.89 -8.51
CA THR A 305 12.93 13.33 -8.50
C THR A 305 12.97 13.91 -9.92
N ILE A 306 14.04 13.65 -10.67
CA ILE A 306 14.22 14.16 -12.04
C ILE A 306 13.12 13.64 -12.98
N HIS A 307 12.81 12.35 -12.92
CA HIS A 307 11.72 11.76 -13.71
C HIS A 307 10.36 12.33 -13.30
N GLY A 308 10.13 12.57 -12.01
CA GLY A 308 8.92 13.21 -11.49
C GLY A 308 8.72 14.65 -11.97
N LEU A 309 9.82 15.37 -12.27
CA LEU A 309 9.81 16.70 -12.88
C LEU A 309 9.62 16.68 -14.41
N GLY A 310 9.54 15.49 -15.02
CA GLY A 310 9.37 15.31 -16.46
C GLY A 310 10.67 15.34 -17.27
N MET A 311 11.84 15.27 -16.61
CA MET A 311 13.16 15.20 -17.26
C MET A 311 13.63 13.74 -17.38
N HIS A 312 14.60 13.49 -18.27
CA HIS A 312 15.07 12.14 -18.60
C HIS A 312 16.54 11.93 -18.24
N THR A 313 16.86 10.81 -17.60
CA THR A 313 18.26 10.43 -17.31
C THR A 313 18.77 9.27 -18.16
N GLY A 314 17.88 8.50 -18.79
CA GLY A 314 18.22 7.24 -19.44
C GLY A 314 18.48 6.07 -18.47
N ILE A 315 18.35 6.29 -17.15
CA ILE A 315 18.61 5.28 -16.12
C ILE A 315 17.32 4.51 -15.77
N ASP A 316 17.41 3.18 -15.75
CA ASP A 316 16.39 2.29 -15.22
C ASP A 316 16.38 2.34 -13.69
N LEU A 317 15.39 3.06 -13.14
CA LEU A 317 15.19 3.22 -11.70
C LEU A 317 14.93 1.88 -10.99
N GLU A 318 14.24 0.93 -11.62
CA GLU A 318 13.95 -0.36 -10.98
C GLU A 318 15.24 -1.18 -10.84
N GLU A 319 16.05 -1.24 -11.89
CA GLU A 319 17.32 -1.97 -11.83
C GLU A 319 18.32 -1.28 -10.89
N MET A 320 18.41 0.05 -10.92
CA MET A 320 19.22 0.80 -9.95
C MET A 320 18.80 0.50 -8.50
N SER A 321 17.49 0.45 -8.23
CA SER A 321 16.97 0.12 -6.89
C SER A 321 17.33 -1.30 -6.44
N ARG A 322 17.35 -2.29 -7.36
CA ARG A 322 17.79 -3.66 -7.06
C ARG A 322 19.26 -3.70 -6.72
N ILE A 323 20.09 -2.95 -7.45
CA ILE A 323 21.53 -2.86 -7.21
C ILE A 323 21.79 -2.21 -5.85
N GLY A 324 21.10 -1.11 -5.54
CA GLY A 324 21.19 -0.43 -4.24
C GLY A 324 20.83 -1.34 -3.08
N SER A 325 19.76 -2.14 -3.19
CA SER A 325 19.43 -3.17 -2.20
C SER A 325 20.52 -4.23 -2.07
N TRP A 326 20.96 -4.82 -3.19
CA TRP A 326 21.99 -5.86 -3.19
C TRP A 326 23.31 -5.39 -2.57
N ILE A 327 23.84 -4.23 -2.96
CA ILE A 327 25.12 -3.75 -2.44
C ILE A 327 25.03 -3.37 -0.95
N SER A 328 23.87 -2.88 -0.52
CA SER A 328 23.60 -2.62 0.91
C SER A 328 23.63 -3.90 1.72
N ASP A 329 23.04 -4.99 1.19
CA ASP A 329 23.06 -6.32 1.81
C ASP A 329 24.49 -6.89 1.87
N GLU A 330 25.27 -6.78 0.78
CA GLU A 330 26.69 -7.18 0.75
C GLU A 330 27.52 -6.42 1.80
N LEU A 331 27.21 -5.14 2.03
CA LEU A 331 27.85 -4.31 3.04
C LEU A 331 27.30 -4.56 4.46
N GLY A 332 26.15 -5.22 4.60
CA GLY A 332 25.47 -5.45 5.87
C GLY A 332 24.92 -4.16 6.51
N ARG A 333 24.52 -3.19 5.68
CA ARG A 333 23.93 -1.91 6.12
C ARG A 333 22.54 -1.72 5.52
N PRO A 334 21.66 -0.91 6.13
CA PRO A 334 20.41 -0.54 5.49
C PRO A 334 20.65 0.28 4.22
N ASN A 335 19.77 0.09 3.23
CA ASN A 335 19.69 0.96 2.06
C ASN A 335 19.06 2.31 2.49
N GLU A 336 19.78 3.41 2.26
CA GLU A 336 19.34 4.75 2.67
C GLU A 336 18.37 5.38 1.67
N SER A 337 18.32 4.88 0.43
CA SER A 337 17.46 5.38 -0.62
C SER A 337 15.97 5.22 -0.31
N ARG A 338 15.24 6.34 -0.20
CA ARG A 338 13.79 6.32 0.09
C ARG A 338 13.01 5.78 -1.11
N ALA A 339 13.29 6.30 -2.31
CA ALA A 339 12.73 5.87 -3.58
C ALA A 339 13.20 4.47 -3.95
N GLY A 340 14.46 4.13 -3.70
CA GLY A 340 15.01 2.78 -3.91
C GLY A 340 14.26 1.73 -3.09
N LYS A 341 14.08 1.97 -1.78
CA LYS A 341 13.26 1.10 -0.92
C LYS A 341 11.82 0.95 -1.41
N ALA A 342 11.16 2.07 -1.74
CA ALA A 342 9.78 2.03 -2.24
C ALA A 342 9.67 1.29 -3.58
N THR A 343 10.63 1.48 -4.48
CA THR A 343 10.70 0.85 -5.80
C THR A 343 11.06 -0.63 -5.72
N SER A 344 11.97 -1.03 -4.83
CA SER A 344 12.31 -2.43 -4.57
C SER A 344 11.15 -3.18 -3.92
N ILE A 345 10.37 -2.56 -3.03
CA ILE A 345 9.12 -3.16 -2.50
C ILE A 345 8.08 -3.31 -3.61
N LYS A 346 7.95 -2.31 -4.49
CA LYS A 346 7.05 -2.39 -5.67
C LYS A 346 7.50 -3.51 -6.62
N SER A 347 8.81 -3.61 -6.89
CA SER A 347 9.44 -4.58 -7.80
C SER A 347 9.43 -6.00 -7.25
N SER A 348 9.66 -6.20 -5.95
CA SER A 348 9.54 -7.51 -5.28
C SER A 348 8.08 -7.96 -5.18
N ARG A 349 7.14 -7.03 -5.01
CA ARG A 349 5.70 -7.28 -5.22
C ARG A 349 5.36 -7.59 -6.69
N LEU A 350 6.19 -7.15 -7.65
CA LEU A 350 6.07 -7.40 -9.10
C LEU A 350 6.85 -8.63 -9.59
N SER A 351 7.76 -9.21 -8.79
CA SER A 351 8.52 -10.42 -9.11
C SER A 351 8.01 -11.66 -8.37
N LEU A 352 7.46 -11.50 -7.15
CA LEU A 352 6.66 -12.50 -6.44
C LEU A 352 5.17 -12.48 -6.85
N ARG A 353 4.84 -11.70 -7.89
CA ARG A 353 3.59 -11.79 -8.67
C ARG A 353 3.94 -11.77 -10.15
N PRO A 354 3.31 -12.55 -11.03
CA PRO A 354 3.42 -12.30 -12.46
C PRO A 354 2.90 -10.88 -12.75
N ARG A 355 3.73 -10.10 -13.46
CA ARG A 355 3.53 -8.73 -13.98
C ARG A 355 2.09 -8.19 -13.87
N VAL A 356 1.85 -7.28 -12.91
CA VAL A 356 0.57 -6.54 -12.79
C VAL A 356 0.71 -5.16 -13.44
N THR A 357 -0.18 -4.91 -14.40
CA THR A 357 -0.40 -3.67 -15.16
C THR A 357 -0.80 -2.48 -14.27
N PRO A 358 -0.56 -1.23 -14.72
CA PRO A 358 -0.82 -0.01 -13.92
C PRO A 358 -2.28 0.14 -13.50
N LYS A 359 -2.49 0.74 -12.32
CA LYS A 359 -3.78 0.98 -11.68
C LYS A 359 -4.76 1.70 -12.61
N GLY A 360 -5.98 1.15 -12.69
CA GLY A 360 -7.14 1.82 -13.25
C GLY A 360 -7.34 1.57 -14.74
N GLN A 361 -7.65 0.32 -15.12
CA GLN A 361 -8.34 0.09 -16.38
C GLN A 361 -9.65 -0.65 -16.08
N MET A 362 -10.72 0.14 -16.01
CA MET A 362 -12.07 -0.38 -16.27
C MET A 362 -12.04 -1.16 -17.58
N LEU A 363 -12.86 -2.21 -17.67
CA LEU A 363 -13.10 -2.91 -18.92
C LEU A 363 -13.41 -1.87 -20.02
N PRO A 364 -12.76 -1.93 -21.19
CA PRO A 364 -13.02 -0.97 -22.26
C PRO A 364 -14.50 -1.01 -22.62
N LEU A 365 -15.14 0.17 -22.66
CA LEU A 365 -16.52 0.32 -23.08
C LEU A 365 -16.70 -0.26 -24.50
N PRO A 366 -17.82 -0.93 -24.80
CA PRO A 366 -18.05 -1.47 -26.14
C PRO A 366 -17.97 -0.37 -27.19
N GLY A 367 -17.04 -0.50 -28.16
CA GLY A 367 -16.89 0.44 -29.27
C GLY A 367 -15.66 1.36 -29.25
N SER A 368 -14.75 1.27 -28.27
CA SER A 368 -13.47 2.00 -28.34
C SER A 368 -12.47 1.31 -29.28
N THR A 369 -11.61 2.09 -29.96
CA THR A 369 -10.53 1.58 -30.84
C THR A 369 -9.47 0.72 -30.11
N SER A 370 -9.61 0.57 -28.78
CA SER A 370 -8.78 -0.25 -27.89
C SER A 370 -9.39 -1.61 -27.50
N SER A 371 -10.61 -1.96 -27.94
CA SER A 371 -11.30 -3.19 -27.55
C SER A 371 -10.95 -4.41 -28.43
N THR A 372 -9.91 -5.15 -28.07
CA THR A 372 -9.62 -6.49 -28.64
C THR A 372 -9.90 -7.58 -27.63
N TRP A 373 -10.51 -8.69 -28.07
CA TRP A 373 -10.88 -9.85 -27.24
C TRP A 373 -9.70 -10.45 -26.44
N VAL A 374 -8.48 -10.34 -26.98
CA VAL A 374 -7.24 -10.78 -26.33
C VAL A 374 -6.92 -9.91 -25.11
N ARG A 375 -7.07 -8.58 -25.19
CA ARG A 375 -6.85 -7.67 -24.05
C ARG A 375 -7.93 -7.82 -22.98
N PHE A 376 -9.17 -8.12 -23.39
CA PHE A 376 -10.26 -8.43 -22.47
C PHE A 376 -9.96 -9.70 -21.65
N ARG A 377 -9.54 -10.81 -22.28
CA ARG A 377 -9.15 -12.04 -21.55
C ARG A 377 -7.93 -11.85 -20.65
N VAL A 378 -6.96 -11.04 -21.07
CA VAL A 378 -5.77 -10.72 -20.27
C VAL A 378 -6.14 -9.84 -19.06
N HIS A 379 -7.02 -8.85 -19.21
CA HIS A 379 -7.55 -8.06 -18.09
C HIS A 379 -8.41 -8.88 -17.14
N LEU A 380 -9.26 -9.76 -17.68
CA LEU A 380 -10.08 -10.68 -16.89
C LEU A 380 -9.22 -11.66 -16.10
N GLY A 381 -8.15 -12.20 -16.69
CA GLY A 381 -7.17 -13.04 -15.99
C GLY A 381 -6.35 -12.29 -14.94
N ALA A 382 -6.01 -11.02 -15.17
CA ALA A 382 -5.28 -10.18 -14.23
C ALA A 382 -6.12 -9.81 -12.98
N LEU A 383 -7.44 -9.69 -13.11
CA LEU A 383 -8.38 -9.45 -12.01
C LEU A 383 -8.40 -10.59 -10.97
N PHE A 384 -8.09 -11.82 -11.39
CA PHE A 384 -8.01 -13.00 -10.51
C PHE A 384 -6.58 -13.37 -10.09
N HIS A 385 -5.56 -12.62 -10.53
CA HIS A 385 -4.16 -12.96 -10.24
C HIS A 385 -3.76 -12.50 -8.82
N GLY A 386 -3.53 -13.47 -7.92
CA GLY A 386 -3.28 -13.25 -6.50
C GLY A 386 -4.48 -13.57 -5.59
N ALA A 387 -5.55 -14.12 -6.16
CA ALA A 387 -6.61 -14.78 -5.40
C ALA A 387 -6.01 -16.05 -4.75
N ASP A 388 -5.87 -16.04 -3.44
CA ASP A 388 -5.59 -17.25 -2.70
C ASP A 388 -6.93 -17.98 -2.50
N PRO A 389 -7.17 -19.14 -3.15
CA PRO A 389 -8.45 -19.87 -3.04
C PRO A 389 -8.73 -20.35 -1.61
N GLN A 390 -7.75 -20.22 -0.71
CA GLN A 390 -7.78 -20.61 0.69
C GLN A 390 -8.59 -19.66 1.60
N VAL A 391 -9.04 -18.51 1.09
CA VAL A 391 -9.83 -17.51 1.86
C VAL A 391 -11.33 -17.59 1.53
N CYS A 392 -11.82 -18.75 1.09
CA CYS A 392 -13.26 -18.99 0.97
C CYS A 392 -13.77 -19.58 2.29
N LEU A 393 -14.23 -18.73 3.19
CA LEU A 393 -14.72 -19.15 4.50
C LEU A 393 -16.24 -19.35 4.44
N ILE A 394 -16.66 -20.58 4.72
CA ILE A 394 -18.06 -20.99 4.82
C ILE A 394 -18.61 -20.47 6.16
N ASN A 395 -18.90 -19.17 6.24
CA ASN A 395 -19.69 -18.62 7.34
C ASN A 395 -21.13 -18.37 6.85
N ASN A 396 -22.10 -18.41 7.77
CA ASN A 396 -23.54 -18.20 7.53
C ASN A 396 -24.31 -19.31 6.79
N VAL A 397 -23.70 -20.43 6.36
CA VAL A 397 -24.47 -21.56 5.77
C VAL A 397 -25.49 -22.11 6.76
N LEU A 398 -25.13 -22.23 8.03
CA LEU A 398 -26.01 -22.79 9.07
C LEU A 398 -27.19 -21.86 9.38
N TYR A 399 -26.93 -20.56 9.42
CA TYR A 399 -27.97 -19.53 9.51
C TYR A 399 -29.00 -19.68 8.39
N VAL A 400 -28.53 -19.85 7.14
CA VAL A 400 -29.40 -20.05 5.97
C VAL A 400 -30.17 -21.38 6.04
N ILE A 401 -29.53 -22.46 6.51
CA ILE A 401 -30.18 -23.76 6.68
C ILE A 401 -31.30 -23.68 7.73
N ILE A 402 -31.07 -23.02 8.87
CA ILE A 402 -32.08 -22.82 9.92
C ILE A 402 -33.26 -22.01 9.38
N LEU A 403 -32.99 -20.92 8.67
CA LEU A 403 -34.03 -20.09 8.03
C LEU A 403 -34.82 -20.86 6.97
N SER A 404 -34.15 -21.72 6.19
CA SER A 404 -34.80 -22.57 5.19
C SER A 404 -35.67 -23.65 5.84
N ALA A 405 -35.25 -24.16 7.01
CA ALA A 405 -35.98 -25.14 7.81
C ALA A 405 -37.03 -24.51 8.75
N ALA A 406 -37.13 -23.18 8.84
CA ALA A 406 -37.96 -22.48 9.82
C ALA A 406 -39.44 -22.92 9.81
N LEU A 407 -40.00 -23.16 8.61
CA LEU A 407 -41.38 -23.64 8.44
C LEU A 407 -41.57 -25.04 9.01
N ASP A 408 -40.60 -25.93 8.79
CA ASP A 408 -40.65 -27.31 9.24
C ASP A 408 -40.30 -27.44 10.74
N LEU A 409 -39.64 -26.42 11.31
CA LEU A 409 -39.27 -26.38 12.73
C LEU A 409 -40.41 -25.96 13.66
N VAL A 410 -41.19 -24.95 13.26
CA VAL A 410 -42.14 -24.25 14.14
C VAL A 410 -43.61 -24.39 13.69
N GLY A 411 -43.82 -25.01 12.53
CA GLY A 411 -45.15 -25.30 11.98
C GLY A 411 -45.82 -24.11 11.28
N PRO A 412 -46.90 -24.35 10.52
CA PRO A 412 -47.55 -23.33 9.68
C PRO A 412 -48.26 -22.22 10.46
N ASN A 413 -48.59 -22.46 11.75
CA ASN A 413 -49.38 -21.53 12.58
C ASN A 413 -48.54 -20.48 13.29
N VAL A 414 -47.20 -20.55 13.21
CA VAL A 414 -46.31 -19.57 13.83
C VAL A 414 -45.81 -18.60 12.76
N PRO A 415 -45.96 -17.27 12.96
CA PRO A 415 -45.45 -16.29 12.01
C PRO A 415 -43.95 -16.46 11.80
N LYS A 416 -43.53 -16.51 10.53
CA LYS A 416 -42.12 -16.70 10.13
C LYS A 416 -41.21 -15.62 10.74
N GLY A 417 -41.75 -14.41 10.92
CA GLY A 417 -41.07 -13.28 11.57
C GLY A 417 -40.63 -13.54 13.02
N VAL A 418 -41.31 -14.42 13.76
CA VAL A 418 -40.90 -14.77 15.14
C VAL A 418 -39.62 -15.58 15.15
N VAL A 419 -39.50 -16.56 14.23
CA VAL A 419 -38.31 -17.40 14.09
C VAL A 419 -37.12 -16.55 13.65
N LEU A 420 -37.35 -15.62 12.72
CA LEU A 420 -36.36 -14.65 12.29
C LEU A 420 -35.92 -13.72 13.42
N LEU A 421 -36.85 -13.16 14.21
CA LEU A 421 -36.46 -12.28 15.32
C LEU A 421 -35.67 -13.01 16.39
N ALA A 422 -36.04 -14.26 16.70
CA ALA A 422 -35.27 -15.13 17.60
C ALA A 422 -33.85 -15.41 17.07
N ASP A 423 -33.67 -15.35 15.76
CA ASP A 423 -32.40 -15.57 15.07
C ASP A 423 -31.60 -14.28 14.80
N VAL A 424 -32.22 -13.10 14.78
CA VAL A 424 -31.53 -11.83 14.46
C VAL A 424 -31.17 -11.03 15.70
N ILE A 425 -32.04 -11.01 16.71
CA ILE A 425 -31.83 -10.22 17.94
C ILE A 425 -30.54 -10.63 18.68
N PRO A 426 -30.21 -11.93 18.87
CA PRO A 426 -28.98 -12.31 19.56
C PRO A 426 -27.71 -11.90 18.79
N SER A 427 -27.71 -12.08 17.46
CA SER A 427 -26.64 -11.63 16.56
C SER A 427 -26.46 -10.11 16.61
N PHE A 428 -27.56 -9.33 16.54
CA PHE A 428 -27.53 -7.89 16.68
C PHE A 428 -26.96 -7.45 18.03
N GLY A 429 -27.40 -8.08 19.13
CA GLY A 429 -26.86 -7.84 20.47
C GLY A 429 -25.37 -8.12 20.57
N ALA A 430 -24.91 -9.24 19.98
CA ALA A 430 -23.48 -9.56 19.92
C ALA A 430 -22.69 -8.50 19.12
N LYS A 431 -23.16 -8.07 17.96
CA LYS A 431 -22.50 -7.05 17.14
C LYS A 431 -22.54 -5.66 17.76
N LEU A 432 -23.56 -5.35 18.57
CA LEU A 432 -23.66 -4.09 19.29
C LEU A 432 -22.67 -4.02 20.47
N VAL A 433 -22.35 -5.15 21.08
CA VAL A 433 -21.63 -5.21 22.35
C VAL A 433 -20.17 -5.67 22.16
N ALA A 434 -19.95 -6.71 21.35
CA ALA A 434 -18.64 -7.36 21.20
C ALA A 434 -17.52 -6.47 20.66
N PRO A 435 -17.70 -5.60 19.64
CA PRO A 435 -16.60 -4.81 19.08
C PRO A 435 -15.82 -3.98 20.11
N TYR A 436 -16.44 -3.62 21.24
CA TYR A 436 -15.84 -2.80 22.29
C TYR A 436 -14.89 -3.55 23.24
N PHE A 437 -14.90 -4.88 23.25
CA PHE A 437 -13.99 -5.69 24.09
C PHE A 437 -13.41 -6.90 23.37
N ILE A 438 -13.89 -7.24 22.17
CA ILE A 438 -13.47 -8.47 21.48
C ILE A 438 -11.99 -8.48 21.12
N GLN A 439 -11.37 -7.31 20.98
CA GLN A 439 -9.93 -7.14 20.75
C GLN A 439 -9.07 -7.77 21.86
N ALA A 440 -9.58 -7.84 23.10
CA ALA A 440 -8.88 -8.50 24.20
C ALA A 440 -8.87 -10.03 24.09
N VAL A 441 -9.72 -10.61 23.22
CA VAL A 441 -9.82 -12.06 23.00
C VAL A 441 -9.08 -12.42 21.71
N PRO A 442 -8.11 -13.35 21.71
CA PRO A 442 -7.41 -13.74 20.49
C PRO A 442 -8.33 -14.51 19.51
N TYR A 443 -8.09 -14.34 18.21
CA TYR A 443 -8.91 -14.95 17.15
C TYR A 443 -9.11 -16.46 17.29
N SER A 444 -8.09 -17.20 17.72
CA SER A 444 -8.18 -18.66 17.94
C SER A 444 -9.28 -19.02 18.94
N VAL A 445 -9.45 -18.23 20.01
CA VAL A 445 -10.47 -18.45 21.04
C VAL A 445 -11.85 -18.04 20.50
N ARG A 446 -11.94 -16.92 19.77
CA ARG A 446 -13.20 -16.47 19.14
C ARG A 446 -13.79 -17.55 18.23
N ILE A 447 -12.96 -18.16 17.37
CA ILE A 447 -13.41 -19.19 16.43
C ILE A 447 -13.86 -20.48 17.14
N VAL A 448 -13.15 -20.91 18.19
CA VAL A 448 -13.57 -22.08 18.98
C VAL A 448 -14.93 -21.85 19.65
N ILE A 449 -15.16 -20.65 20.20
CA ILE A 449 -16.45 -20.29 20.79
C ILE A 449 -17.56 -20.31 19.72
N CYS A 450 -17.32 -19.73 18.54
CA CYS A 450 -18.27 -19.76 17.43
C CYS A 450 -18.62 -21.20 17.02
N VAL A 451 -17.62 -22.06 16.85
CA VAL A 451 -17.83 -23.47 16.44
C VAL A 451 -18.63 -24.22 17.50
N ALA A 452 -18.32 -24.03 18.79
CA ALA A 452 -19.04 -24.66 19.88
C ALA A 452 -20.51 -24.22 19.95
N PHE A 453 -20.79 -22.91 19.91
CA PHE A 453 -22.17 -22.39 19.93
C PHE A 453 -22.96 -22.81 18.68
N SER A 454 -22.32 -22.86 17.52
CA SER A 454 -22.98 -23.28 16.28
C SER A 454 -23.33 -24.76 16.28
N ALA A 455 -22.38 -25.63 16.68
CA ALA A 455 -22.61 -27.08 16.76
C ALA A 455 -23.66 -27.41 17.84
N LEU A 456 -23.57 -26.77 19.02
CA LEU A 456 -24.54 -26.95 20.10
C LEU A 456 -25.93 -26.47 19.69
N GLY A 457 -26.03 -25.30 19.05
CA GLY A 457 -27.29 -24.76 18.56
C GLY A 457 -27.98 -25.72 17.59
N MET A 458 -27.24 -26.20 16.58
CA MET A 458 -27.76 -27.16 15.60
C MET A 458 -28.18 -28.50 16.24
N LEU A 459 -27.39 -29.00 17.20
CA LEU A 459 -27.70 -30.24 17.90
C LEU A 459 -28.96 -30.10 18.76
N VAL A 460 -29.13 -28.97 19.46
CA VAL A 460 -30.33 -28.66 20.24
C VAL A 460 -31.55 -28.59 19.33
N VAL A 461 -31.47 -27.93 18.16
CA VAL A 461 -32.58 -27.86 17.20
C VAL A 461 -32.94 -29.25 16.66
N ALA A 462 -31.94 -30.07 16.31
CA ALA A 462 -32.16 -31.39 15.72
C ALA A 462 -32.68 -32.45 16.71
N LEU A 463 -32.25 -32.38 17.98
CA LEU A 463 -32.65 -33.33 19.03
C LEU A 463 -33.96 -32.95 19.72
N SER A 464 -34.42 -31.70 19.56
CA SER A 464 -35.69 -31.25 20.13
C SER A 464 -36.87 -31.90 19.39
N PRO A 465 -37.86 -32.49 20.11
CA PRO A 465 -39.03 -33.13 19.50
C PRO A 465 -39.80 -32.18 18.56
N ALA A 466 -40.45 -32.75 17.54
CA ALA A 466 -41.30 -31.98 16.64
C ALA A 466 -42.49 -31.36 17.40
N TYR A 467 -42.98 -30.21 16.93
CA TYR A 467 -44.13 -29.50 17.52
C TYR A 467 -45.38 -30.38 17.62
N VAL A 468 -45.49 -31.37 16.73
CA VAL A 468 -46.59 -32.33 16.64
C VAL A 468 -46.60 -33.35 17.80
N ASP A 469 -45.48 -33.52 18.51
CA ASP A 469 -45.28 -34.55 19.56
C ASP A 469 -45.28 -33.98 20.99
N GLY A 470 -45.78 -32.76 21.21
CA GLY A 470 -45.84 -32.13 22.54
C GLY A 470 -44.52 -31.49 23.01
N GLY A 471 -43.57 -31.26 22.10
CA GLY A 471 -42.30 -30.57 22.38
C GLY A 471 -42.47 -29.08 22.67
N THR A 472 -41.67 -28.54 23.59
CA THR A 472 -41.67 -27.10 23.91
C THR A 472 -40.94 -26.31 22.82
N ILE A 473 -41.63 -25.37 22.17
CA ILE A 473 -41.07 -24.44 21.17
C ILE A 473 -39.80 -23.74 21.70
N SER A 474 -39.75 -23.49 23.01
CA SER A 474 -38.63 -22.83 23.69
C SER A 474 -37.29 -23.57 23.53
N SER A 475 -37.28 -24.90 23.46
CA SER A 475 -36.05 -25.69 23.26
C SER A 475 -35.43 -25.46 21.88
N LYS A 476 -36.26 -25.47 20.83
CA LYS A 476 -35.84 -25.13 19.46
C LYS A 476 -35.38 -23.68 19.34
N LEU A 477 -36.12 -22.75 19.93
CA LEU A 477 -35.73 -21.34 19.96
C LEU A 477 -34.40 -21.12 20.68
N ALA A 478 -34.12 -21.85 21.76
CA ALA A 478 -32.83 -21.77 22.46
C ALA A 478 -31.67 -22.23 21.55
N GLY A 479 -31.86 -23.29 20.77
CA GLY A 479 -30.87 -23.73 19.77
C GLY A 479 -30.64 -22.69 18.66
N ILE A 480 -31.70 -22.04 18.18
CA ILE A 480 -31.63 -20.95 17.20
C ILE A 480 -30.86 -19.76 17.77
N VAL A 481 -31.13 -19.37 19.03
CA VAL A 481 -30.42 -18.27 19.70
C VAL A 481 -28.91 -18.54 19.82
N LEU A 482 -28.51 -19.78 20.13
CA LEU A 482 -27.09 -20.16 20.18
C LEU A 482 -26.43 -20.08 18.80
N ALA A 483 -27.10 -20.57 17.76
CA ALA A 483 -26.60 -20.48 16.38
C ALA A 483 -26.50 -19.03 15.91
N SER A 484 -27.47 -18.19 16.24
CA SER A 484 -27.48 -16.74 15.98
C SER A 484 -26.31 -16.01 16.63
N LEU A 485 -26.05 -16.29 17.91
CA LEU A 485 -24.94 -15.68 18.64
C LEU A 485 -23.59 -16.06 18.01
N SER A 486 -23.44 -17.31 17.59
CA SER A 486 -22.28 -17.76 16.83
C SER A 486 -22.12 -17.01 15.51
N SER A 487 -23.20 -16.86 14.74
CA SER A 487 -23.19 -16.14 13.45
C SER A 487 -22.75 -14.68 13.62
N GLY A 488 -23.27 -13.99 14.65
CA GLY A 488 -22.89 -12.61 14.95
C GLY A 488 -21.41 -12.46 15.30
N ILE A 489 -20.91 -13.27 16.23
CA ILE A 489 -19.50 -13.28 16.65
C ILE A 489 -18.57 -13.69 15.50
N GLY A 490 -19.00 -14.66 14.69
CA GLY A 490 -18.26 -15.16 13.54
C GLY A 490 -18.08 -14.08 12.49
N GLU A 491 -19.17 -13.44 12.07
CA GLU A 491 -19.11 -12.40 11.04
C GLU A 491 -18.22 -11.23 11.48
N LEU A 492 -18.39 -10.72 12.70
CA LEU A 492 -17.58 -9.60 13.16
C LEU A 492 -16.09 -9.96 13.24
N SER A 493 -15.77 -11.21 13.61
CA SER A 493 -14.40 -11.71 13.67
C SER A 493 -13.81 -11.85 12.27
N PHE A 494 -14.50 -12.50 11.33
CA PHE A 494 -13.96 -12.73 10.00
C PHE A 494 -13.90 -11.46 9.14
N VAL A 495 -14.88 -10.56 9.26
CA VAL A 495 -14.83 -9.25 8.61
C VAL A 495 -13.64 -8.44 9.14
N GLY A 496 -13.41 -8.41 10.46
CA GLY A 496 -12.21 -7.81 11.04
C GLY A 496 -10.91 -8.47 10.55
N LEU A 497 -10.91 -9.79 10.40
CA LEU A 497 -9.76 -10.56 9.94
C LEU A 497 -9.33 -10.21 8.51
N THR A 498 -10.27 -9.77 7.64
CA THR A 498 -9.96 -9.36 6.26
C THR A 498 -8.89 -8.25 6.18
N HIS A 499 -8.78 -7.43 7.24
CA HIS A 499 -7.73 -6.42 7.37
C HIS A 499 -6.32 -6.99 7.16
N PHE A 500 -6.05 -8.18 7.69
CA PHE A 500 -4.74 -8.82 7.62
C PHE A 500 -4.45 -9.52 6.27
N TYR A 501 -5.47 -9.69 5.43
CA TYR A 501 -5.42 -10.51 4.21
C TYR A 501 -5.72 -9.73 2.93
N GLY A 502 -5.38 -8.44 2.86
CA GLY A 502 -5.42 -7.67 1.62
C GLY A 502 -6.82 -7.51 0.98
N PRO A 503 -6.93 -6.77 -0.12
CA PRO A 503 -8.24 -6.34 -0.66
C PRO A 503 -9.09 -7.47 -1.25
N PHE A 504 -8.48 -8.58 -1.69
CA PHE A 504 -9.23 -9.73 -2.21
C PHE A 504 -9.90 -10.56 -1.11
N SER A 505 -9.40 -10.51 0.14
CA SER A 505 -10.01 -11.27 1.24
C SER A 505 -11.44 -10.82 1.56
N LEU A 506 -11.73 -9.53 1.41
CA LEU A 506 -13.08 -9.00 1.59
C LEU A 506 -14.03 -9.50 0.49
N ALA A 507 -13.56 -9.55 -0.76
CA ALA A 507 -14.32 -10.11 -1.87
C ALA A 507 -14.54 -11.63 -1.70
N ALA A 508 -13.52 -12.36 -1.24
CA ALA A 508 -13.62 -13.80 -0.97
C ALA A 508 -14.58 -14.10 0.19
N TRP A 509 -14.53 -13.29 1.26
CA TRP A 509 -15.50 -13.33 2.36
C TRP A 509 -16.93 -13.02 1.89
N GLY A 510 -17.11 -11.91 1.18
CA GLY A 510 -18.41 -11.50 0.64
C GLY A 510 -18.99 -12.55 -0.31
N SER A 511 -18.17 -13.07 -1.22
CA SER A 511 -18.54 -14.15 -2.14
C SER A 511 -18.89 -15.44 -1.40
N GLY A 512 -18.13 -15.83 -0.37
CA GLY A 512 -18.38 -17.04 0.42
C GLY A 512 -19.70 -16.98 1.17
N THR A 513 -20.02 -15.84 1.78
CA THR A 513 -21.30 -15.61 2.46
C THR A 513 -22.49 -15.48 1.49
N GLY A 514 -22.29 -14.93 0.29
CA GLY A 514 -23.31 -14.95 -0.77
C GLY A 514 -23.57 -16.36 -1.32
N ALA A 515 -22.51 -17.14 -1.53
CA ALA A 515 -22.60 -18.54 -1.95
C ALA A 515 -23.27 -19.41 -0.89
N ALA A 516 -23.06 -19.11 0.40
CA ALA A 516 -23.73 -19.77 1.51
C ALA A 516 -25.26 -19.67 1.45
N GLY A 517 -25.79 -18.55 0.95
CA GLY A 517 -27.22 -18.35 0.69
C GLY A 517 -27.77 -19.34 -0.35
N LEU A 518 -27.09 -19.43 -1.50
CA LEU A 518 -27.45 -20.33 -2.59
C LEU A 518 -27.30 -21.80 -2.22
N VAL A 519 -26.14 -22.16 -1.65
CA VAL A 519 -25.80 -23.53 -1.27
C VAL A 519 -26.65 -23.99 -0.09
N GLY A 520 -26.88 -23.16 0.92
CA GLY A 520 -27.67 -23.51 2.11
C GLY A 520 -29.12 -23.84 1.77
N ALA A 521 -29.79 -22.97 1.00
CA ALA A 521 -31.16 -23.19 0.56
C ALA A 521 -31.27 -24.38 -0.40
N GLY A 522 -30.33 -24.50 -1.36
CA GLY A 522 -30.29 -25.60 -2.32
C GLY A 522 -29.99 -26.95 -1.67
N ALA A 523 -29.04 -27.01 -0.74
CA ALA A 523 -28.66 -28.25 -0.05
C ALA A 523 -29.81 -28.78 0.84
N TYR A 524 -30.51 -27.89 1.55
CA TYR A 524 -31.67 -28.28 2.33
C TYR A 524 -32.79 -28.83 1.44
N ALA A 525 -33.14 -28.11 0.36
CA ALA A 525 -34.16 -28.56 -0.59
C ALA A 525 -33.80 -29.88 -1.28
N LEU A 526 -32.54 -30.08 -1.66
CA LEU A 526 -32.06 -31.32 -2.28
C LEU A 526 -32.12 -32.50 -1.29
N ALA A 527 -31.71 -32.29 -0.04
CA ALA A 527 -31.77 -33.30 1.00
C ALA A 527 -33.22 -33.74 1.30
N THR A 528 -34.14 -32.80 1.49
CA THR A 528 -35.52 -33.10 1.90
C THR A 528 -36.41 -33.50 0.73
N THR A 529 -36.24 -32.89 -0.44
CA THR A 529 -37.15 -33.07 -1.58
C THR A 529 -36.65 -34.10 -2.59
N SER A 530 -35.35 -34.14 -2.89
CA SER A 530 -34.80 -35.05 -3.91
C SER A 530 -34.27 -36.35 -3.33
N LEU A 531 -33.61 -36.29 -2.16
CA LEU A 531 -33.06 -37.46 -1.47
C LEU A 531 -34.01 -38.07 -0.43
N GLY A 532 -35.13 -37.39 -0.13
CA GLY A 532 -36.15 -37.86 0.82
C GLY A 532 -35.65 -38.00 2.26
N LEU A 533 -34.58 -37.29 2.63
CA LEU A 533 -34.04 -37.35 3.99
C LEU A 533 -34.97 -36.63 4.96
N GLU A 534 -35.15 -37.23 6.14
CA GLU A 534 -35.90 -36.60 7.22
C GLU A 534 -35.23 -35.30 7.66
N VAL A 535 -36.03 -34.29 8.03
CA VAL A 535 -35.54 -32.96 8.47
C VAL A 535 -34.56 -33.09 9.62
N LYS A 536 -34.83 -33.99 10.57
CA LYS A 536 -33.95 -34.31 11.70
C LYS A 536 -32.56 -34.76 11.23
N THR A 537 -32.51 -35.72 10.31
CA THR A 537 -31.26 -36.24 9.73
C THR A 537 -30.49 -35.14 9.02
N THR A 538 -31.17 -34.32 8.23
CA THR A 538 -30.57 -33.19 7.50
C THR A 538 -29.93 -32.17 8.45
N LEU A 539 -30.61 -31.83 9.55
CA LEU A 539 -30.08 -30.92 10.56
C LEU A 539 -28.92 -31.53 11.37
N MET A 540 -28.98 -32.83 11.69
CA MET A 540 -27.88 -33.55 12.35
C MET A 540 -26.63 -33.59 11.47
N THR A 541 -26.77 -33.87 10.17
CA THR A 541 -25.64 -33.83 9.22
C THR A 541 -25.08 -32.41 9.09
N SER A 542 -25.96 -31.40 9.12
CA SER A 542 -25.55 -29.99 9.06
C SER A 542 -24.78 -29.54 10.31
N ALA A 543 -24.94 -30.21 11.47
CA ALA A 543 -24.20 -29.91 12.70
C ALA A 543 -22.68 -30.18 12.60
N PHE A 544 -22.21 -30.87 11.55
CA PHE A 544 -20.78 -31.05 11.26
C PHE A 544 -20.17 -29.90 10.46
N LEU A 545 -20.98 -29.04 9.82
CA LEU A 545 -20.49 -27.90 9.04
C LEU A 545 -19.62 -26.90 9.85
N PRO A 546 -19.86 -26.64 11.16
CA PRO A 546 -18.95 -25.82 11.97
C PRO A 546 -17.53 -26.37 12.05
N ALA A 547 -17.33 -27.69 11.93
CA ALA A 547 -15.99 -28.27 11.94
C ALA A 547 -15.17 -27.86 10.70
N VAL A 548 -15.83 -27.63 9.56
CA VAL A 548 -15.19 -27.12 8.34
C VAL A 548 -14.65 -25.71 8.57
N LEU A 549 -15.37 -24.88 9.33
CA LEU A 549 -14.91 -23.54 9.72
C LEU A 549 -13.65 -23.62 10.61
N ALA A 550 -13.63 -24.55 11.57
CA ALA A 550 -12.46 -24.80 12.41
C ALA A 550 -11.26 -25.26 11.56
N VAL A 551 -11.45 -26.25 10.67
CA VAL A 551 -10.38 -26.75 9.81
C VAL A 551 -9.83 -25.64 8.91
N SER A 552 -10.72 -24.84 8.32
CA SER A 552 -10.34 -23.72 7.45
C SER A 552 -9.50 -22.68 8.19
N PHE A 553 -9.89 -22.32 9.42
CA PHE A 553 -9.14 -21.33 10.20
C PHE A 553 -7.82 -21.87 10.79
N PHE A 554 -7.78 -23.14 11.22
CA PHE A 554 -6.62 -23.69 11.91
C PHE A 554 -5.54 -24.25 10.98
N PHE A 555 -5.93 -24.81 9.83
CA PHE A 555 -5.01 -25.54 8.95
C PHE A 555 -4.83 -24.90 7.57
N ILE A 556 -5.83 -24.15 7.09
CA ILE A 556 -5.80 -23.58 5.74
C ILE A 556 -5.33 -22.12 5.75
N LEU A 557 -5.75 -21.32 6.74
CA LEU A 557 -5.45 -19.88 6.77
C LEU A 557 -3.99 -19.56 7.23
N PRO A 558 -3.19 -18.78 6.46
CA PRO A 558 -1.79 -18.47 6.79
C PRO A 558 -1.59 -17.55 8.03
N ARG A 559 -1.21 -18.13 9.16
CA ARG A 559 -1.12 -17.44 10.48
C ARG A 559 0.02 -16.44 10.65
N SER A 560 1.04 -16.46 9.80
CA SER A 560 2.21 -15.57 9.91
C SER A 560 1.84 -14.09 9.83
N ARG A 561 0.79 -13.76 9.07
CA ARG A 561 0.31 -12.37 8.88
C ARG A 561 -0.41 -11.79 10.10
N ILE A 562 -1.13 -12.63 10.85
CA ILE A 562 -1.82 -12.21 12.09
C ILE A 562 -0.79 -11.90 13.19
N ARG A 563 0.28 -12.72 13.29
CA ARG A 563 1.38 -12.53 14.25
C ARG A 563 2.23 -11.28 13.94
N SER A 564 2.54 -11.02 12.67
CA SER A 564 3.24 -9.81 12.24
C SER A 564 2.42 -8.53 12.49
N GLY A 565 1.09 -8.60 12.37
CA GLY A 565 0.20 -7.46 12.63
C GLY A 565 0.12 -7.06 14.10
N HIS A 566 0.17 -8.03 15.03
CA HIS A 566 0.16 -7.77 16.48
C HIS A 566 1.55 -7.37 17.03
N ALA A 567 2.63 -7.83 16.40
CA ALA A 567 4.00 -7.46 16.78
C ALA A 567 4.38 -6.02 16.36
N GLY A 568 3.59 -5.37 15.51
CA GLY A 568 3.77 -3.96 15.14
C GLY A 568 2.96 -2.97 15.98
N SER A 569 2.16 -3.44 16.93
CA SER A 569 1.23 -2.62 17.72
C SER A 569 1.39 -2.76 19.24
N GLY A 570 2.44 -3.45 19.70
CA GLY A 570 2.83 -3.53 21.10
C GLY A 570 4.34 -3.50 21.21
N ASP A 571 4.84 -2.64 22.10
CA ASP A 571 6.23 -2.49 22.56
C ASP A 571 7.13 -1.52 21.76
N GLU A 572 6.85 -0.22 21.92
CA GLU A 572 7.88 0.85 21.89
C GLU A 572 8.26 1.35 23.30
N GLU A 573 8.09 0.53 24.34
CA GLU A 573 8.68 0.80 25.66
C GLU A 573 9.69 -0.28 26.04
N GLY A 574 10.96 0.04 25.77
CA GLY A 574 12.11 -0.36 26.57
C GLY A 574 12.52 -1.83 26.54
N HIS A 575 13.41 -2.19 25.61
CA HIS A 575 14.51 -3.12 25.92
C HIS A 575 15.70 -2.90 24.97
N ALA A 576 16.55 -1.94 25.35
CA ALA A 576 17.96 -1.98 25.00
C ALA A 576 18.69 -2.96 25.93
N GLY A 577 19.47 -3.86 25.34
CA GLY A 577 20.70 -4.40 25.93
C GLY A 577 20.58 -5.44 27.05
N ASN A 578 20.85 -6.70 26.71
CA ASN A 578 21.58 -7.60 27.61
C ASN A 578 22.76 -8.21 26.83
N GLY A 579 23.82 -7.41 26.73
CA GLY A 579 25.17 -7.86 26.42
C GLY A 579 25.97 -7.90 27.73
N ALA A 580 26.70 -9.00 27.89
CA ALA A 580 27.49 -9.46 29.03
C ALA A 580 28.13 -8.41 29.98
N LEU A 581 28.10 -8.80 31.26
CA LEU A 581 28.74 -8.22 32.44
C LEU A 581 30.26 -8.04 32.31
N SER A 582 30.76 -6.92 32.84
CA SER A 582 32.07 -6.82 33.50
C SER A 582 32.06 -5.68 34.54
N ASP A 583 32.50 -6.01 35.76
CA ASP A 583 32.62 -5.23 37.00
C ASP A 583 33.30 -3.85 36.85
N ASP A 584 32.90 -2.82 37.62
CA ASP A 584 33.34 -2.51 39.01
C ASP A 584 32.69 -1.16 39.47
N PRO A 585 32.64 -0.83 40.78
CA PRO A 585 31.70 0.12 41.40
C PRO A 585 32.31 1.47 41.81
N ASP A 586 31.44 2.45 42.06
CA ASP A 586 31.54 3.54 43.05
C ASP A 586 30.49 4.63 42.71
N GLU A 587 29.96 5.46 43.59
CA GLU A 587 29.52 5.41 44.98
C GLU A 587 28.70 6.73 45.13
N ARG A 588 27.61 6.71 45.92
CA ARG A 588 26.96 7.86 46.61
C ARG A 588 26.18 8.90 45.75
N GLU A 589 25.06 9.51 46.18
CA GLU A 589 24.44 9.67 47.50
C GLU A 589 22.99 10.22 47.36
N GLY A 590 22.09 9.73 48.25
CA GLY A 590 20.97 10.44 48.91
C GLY A 590 19.72 10.90 48.13
N LEU A 591 18.51 10.92 48.68
CA LEU A 591 17.98 10.64 50.03
C LEU A 591 16.43 10.60 49.95
N LEU A 592 15.87 9.54 50.53
CA LEU A 592 14.66 9.43 51.38
C LEU A 592 13.28 9.99 50.94
N GLY A 593 12.27 9.11 51.08
CA GLY A 593 10.85 9.51 51.11
C GLY A 593 9.81 8.40 51.28
N SER A 594 9.97 7.53 52.30
CA SER A 594 8.93 6.77 53.05
C SER A 594 7.76 6.08 52.33
N SER A 595 7.86 4.75 52.34
CA SER A 595 6.88 3.69 52.60
C SER A 595 5.42 4.02 52.98
N ILE A 596 4.54 3.28 52.27
CA ILE A 596 3.36 2.53 52.76
C ILE A 596 2.19 3.35 53.29
N HIS A 597 1.21 3.60 52.41
CA HIS A 597 -0.19 3.35 52.73
C HIS A 597 -1.02 3.08 51.46
N SER A 598 -1.89 2.08 51.61
CA SER A 598 -3.14 1.86 50.86
C SER A 598 -3.10 0.98 49.61
N ALA A 599 -3.23 -0.32 49.88
CA ALA A 599 -3.74 -1.37 48.99
C ALA A 599 -5.22 -1.15 48.55
N GLY A 600 -5.63 0.09 48.31
CA GLY A 600 -6.97 0.48 47.84
C GLY A 600 -6.99 1.12 46.44
N SER A 601 -5.84 1.47 45.85
CA SER A 601 -5.77 2.27 44.62
C SER A 601 -5.72 1.46 43.31
N LEU A 602 -5.40 0.17 43.36
CA LEU A 602 -5.24 -0.68 42.16
C LEU A 602 -6.55 -1.08 41.47
N LYS A 603 -7.70 -1.04 42.17
CA LYS A 603 -9.01 -1.31 41.55
C LYS A 603 -9.63 -0.09 40.85
N VAL A 604 -9.23 1.12 41.21
CA VAL A 604 -9.75 2.36 40.59
C VAL A 604 -8.99 2.70 39.31
N ALA A 605 -7.67 2.44 39.27
CA ALA A 605 -6.84 2.68 38.09
C ALA A 605 -7.21 1.81 36.88
N HIS A 606 -7.63 0.54 37.09
CA HIS A 606 -8.03 -0.36 36.00
C HIS A 606 -9.42 -0.04 35.41
N ARG A 607 -10.35 0.51 36.22
CA ARG A 607 -11.67 0.98 35.76
C ARG A 607 -11.58 2.29 34.97
N GLY A 608 -10.64 3.18 35.34
CA GLY A 608 -10.41 4.45 34.64
C GLY A 608 -9.92 4.26 33.20
N ARG A 609 -8.97 3.34 32.96
CA ARG A 609 -8.47 3.00 31.61
C ARG A 609 -9.52 2.36 30.71
N GLY A 610 -10.35 1.45 31.25
CA GLY A 610 -11.41 0.79 30.49
C GLY A 610 -12.52 1.75 30.05
N TRP A 611 -12.93 2.66 30.92
CA TRP A 611 -13.96 3.66 30.59
C TRP A 611 -13.46 4.71 29.58
N GLN A 612 -12.19 5.11 29.68
CA GLN A 612 -11.56 6.00 28.71
C GLN A 612 -11.41 5.35 27.32
N SER A 613 -10.99 4.08 27.27
CA SER A 613 -10.93 3.29 26.03
C SER A 613 -12.32 3.07 25.41
N LEU A 614 -13.34 2.75 26.22
CA LEU A 614 -14.72 2.62 25.78
C LEU A 614 -15.26 3.94 25.20
N LYS A 615 -14.99 5.07 25.87
CA LYS A 615 -15.41 6.40 25.42
C LYS A 615 -14.73 6.81 24.10
N ALA A 616 -13.45 6.47 23.92
CA ALA A 616 -12.72 6.69 22.68
C ALA A 616 -13.30 5.85 21.53
N ASN A 617 -13.54 4.55 21.77
CA ASN A 617 -14.15 3.65 20.80
C ASN A 617 -15.58 4.08 20.40
N LEU A 618 -16.36 4.60 21.35
CA LEU A 618 -17.69 5.15 21.07
C LEU A 618 -17.62 6.42 20.22
N HIS A 619 -16.61 7.27 20.44
CA HIS A 619 -16.36 8.44 19.60
C HIS A 619 -15.95 8.04 18.17
N HIS A 620 -15.11 7.03 18.01
CA HIS A 620 -14.72 6.47 16.71
C HIS A 620 -15.94 5.89 15.98
N ALA A 621 -16.79 5.12 16.67
CA ALA A 621 -18.03 4.58 16.11
C ALA A 621 -18.98 5.68 15.59
N ARG A 622 -19.06 6.82 16.29
CA ARG A 622 -19.86 7.97 15.84
C ARG A 622 -19.35 8.55 14.51
N GLY A 623 -18.03 8.56 14.30
CA GLY A 623 -17.42 9.00 13.04
C GLY A 623 -17.73 8.08 11.85
N LEU A 624 -17.97 6.80 12.10
CA LEU A 624 -18.33 5.80 11.08
C LEU A 624 -19.82 5.84 10.71
N PHE A 625 -20.67 6.38 11.59
CA PHE A 625 -22.12 6.23 11.48
C PHE A 625 -22.70 6.75 10.16
N PHE A 626 -22.49 8.03 9.86
CA PHE A 626 -23.02 8.64 8.64
C PHE A 626 -22.36 8.11 7.37
N PRO A 627 -21.02 8.06 7.23
CA PRO A 627 -20.41 7.68 5.96
C PRO A 627 -20.62 6.20 5.58
N PHE A 628 -20.75 5.30 6.56
CA PHE A 628 -20.72 3.85 6.31
C PHE A 628 -21.91 3.10 6.91
N MET A 629 -22.24 3.35 8.18
CA MET A 629 -23.26 2.55 8.89
C MET A 629 -24.67 2.87 8.42
N LEU A 630 -25.00 4.14 8.20
CA LEU A 630 -26.34 4.57 7.84
C LEU A 630 -26.75 4.09 6.42
N PRO A 631 -25.94 4.22 5.36
CA PRO A 631 -26.26 3.63 4.06
C PRO A 631 -26.49 2.12 4.12
N LEU A 632 -25.65 1.40 4.88
CA LEU A 632 -25.76 -0.05 5.08
C LEU A 632 -27.02 -0.41 5.88
N LEU A 633 -27.36 0.36 6.91
CA LEU A 633 -28.59 0.19 7.67
C LEU A 633 -29.82 0.37 6.77
N LEU A 634 -29.86 1.45 5.98
CA LEU A 634 -30.99 1.78 5.12
C LEU A 634 -31.24 0.74 4.02
N VAL A 635 -30.17 0.24 3.37
CA VAL A 635 -30.32 -0.79 2.34
C VAL A 635 -30.89 -2.07 2.94
N TYR A 636 -30.40 -2.50 4.10
CA TYR A 636 -30.86 -3.73 4.76
C TYR A 636 -32.29 -3.62 5.30
N ILE A 637 -32.70 -2.45 5.80
CA ILE A 637 -34.10 -2.21 6.17
C ILE A 637 -35.00 -2.42 4.96
N ALA A 638 -34.68 -1.79 3.82
CA ALA A 638 -35.51 -1.88 2.62
C ALA A 638 -35.51 -3.30 2.03
N GLU A 639 -34.32 -3.89 1.85
CA GLU A 639 -34.09 -5.25 1.32
C GLU A 639 -34.88 -6.31 2.11
N TYR A 640 -34.73 -6.34 3.44
CA TYR A 640 -35.40 -7.36 4.24
C TYR A 640 -36.90 -7.08 4.43
N THR A 641 -37.34 -5.82 4.39
CA THR A 641 -38.78 -5.50 4.38
C THR A 641 -39.44 -5.97 3.08
N ILE A 642 -38.76 -5.87 1.94
CA ILE A 642 -39.21 -6.46 0.68
C ILE A 642 -39.31 -7.97 0.84
N ASN A 643 -38.20 -8.62 1.21
CA ASN A 643 -38.12 -10.08 1.26
C ASN A 643 -39.13 -10.71 2.23
N GLN A 644 -39.38 -10.08 3.37
CA GLN A 644 -40.19 -10.69 4.43
C GLN A 644 -41.60 -10.13 4.53
N GLY A 645 -41.78 -8.84 4.27
CA GLY A 645 -43.09 -8.19 4.38
C GLY A 645 -43.86 -8.15 3.07
N VAL A 646 -43.19 -7.86 1.95
CA VAL A 646 -43.87 -7.60 0.67
C VAL A 646 -43.92 -8.85 -0.21
N SER A 647 -42.79 -9.55 -0.39
CA SER A 647 -42.65 -10.70 -1.29
C SER A 647 -43.67 -11.82 -1.07
N PRO A 648 -44.12 -12.18 0.16
CA PRO A 648 -45.19 -13.16 0.36
C PRO A 648 -46.52 -12.77 -0.31
N THR A 649 -46.75 -11.48 -0.56
CA THR A 649 -47.98 -10.94 -1.17
C THR A 649 -47.83 -10.65 -2.67
N LEU A 650 -46.66 -10.87 -3.27
CA LEU A 650 -46.39 -10.66 -4.69
C LEU A 650 -46.80 -11.90 -5.52
N LEU A 651 -48.09 -12.22 -5.53
CA LEU A 651 -48.63 -13.43 -6.15
C LEU A 651 -49.37 -13.13 -7.46
N PHE A 652 -49.22 -14.03 -8.43
CA PHE A 652 -49.86 -13.97 -9.76
C PHE A 652 -50.73 -15.21 -10.00
N PRO A 653 -51.74 -15.13 -10.90
CA PRO A 653 -52.56 -16.28 -11.25
C PRO A 653 -51.71 -17.46 -11.77
N LEU A 654 -51.89 -18.66 -11.19
CA LEU A 654 -51.05 -19.83 -11.50
C LEU A 654 -50.97 -20.16 -13.00
N LYS A 655 -52.06 -19.94 -13.76
CA LYS A 655 -52.13 -20.21 -15.21
C LYS A 655 -51.15 -19.38 -16.05
N GLU A 656 -50.71 -18.23 -15.53
CA GLU A 656 -49.81 -17.30 -16.23
C GLU A 656 -48.37 -17.42 -15.74
N THR A 657 -48.09 -18.38 -14.85
CA THR A 657 -46.79 -18.55 -14.19
C THR A 657 -46.26 -19.97 -14.35
N PRO A 658 -44.94 -20.19 -14.18
CA PRO A 658 -44.35 -21.53 -14.22
C PRO A 658 -44.63 -22.37 -12.94
N PHE A 659 -45.47 -21.90 -12.01
CA PHE A 659 -45.67 -22.53 -10.70
C PHE A 659 -46.97 -23.33 -10.61
N ALA A 660 -46.90 -24.49 -9.95
CA ALA A 660 -48.06 -25.34 -9.68
C ALA A 660 -48.83 -24.93 -8.39
N HIS A 661 -48.17 -24.26 -7.45
CA HIS A 661 -48.72 -23.87 -6.15
C HIS A 661 -48.25 -22.46 -5.74
N TYR A 662 -49.09 -21.69 -5.05
CA TYR A 662 -48.74 -20.33 -4.60
C TYR A 662 -47.56 -20.31 -3.62
N ARG A 663 -47.37 -21.35 -2.81
CA ARG A 663 -46.21 -21.49 -1.91
C ARG A 663 -44.87 -21.48 -2.63
N ALA A 664 -44.82 -21.78 -3.93
CA ALA A 664 -43.58 -21.85 -4.72
C ALA A 664 -42.99 -20.48 -5.08
N PHE A 665 -43.78 -19.39 -5.03
CA PHE A 665 -43.30 -18.04 -5.37
C PHE A 665 -42.22 -17.55 -4.41
N TYR A 666 -42.44 -17.70 -3.10
CA TYR A 666 -41.53 -17.19 -2.08
C TYR A 666 -40.13 -17.83 -2.14
N PRO A 667 -39.97 -19.17 -2.23
CA PRO A 667 -38.67 -19.79 -2.48
C PRO A 667 -38.03 -19.37 -3.80
N ALA A 668 -38.82 -19.17 -4.87
CA ALA A 668 -38.30 -18.74 -6.16
C ALA A 668 -37.76 -17.31 -6.11
N TYR A 669 -38.47 -16.38 -5.49
CA TYR A 669 -37.99 -15.02 -5.25
C TYR A 669 -36.71 -15.03 -4.41
N ASN A 670 -36.67 -15.79 -3.32
CA ASN A 670 -35.47 -15.92 -2.49
C ASN A 670 -34.28 -16.48 -3.30
N ALA A 671 -34.48 -17.49 -4.16
CA ALA A 671 -33.41 -18.02 -5.00
C ALA A 671 -32.86 -16.96 -5.97
N ILE A 672 -33.73 -16.21 -6.65
CA ILE A 672 -33.35 -15.14 -7.59
C ILE A 672 -32.59 -14.02 -6.86
N TYR A 673 -33.11 -13.60 -5.71
CA TYR A 673 -32.48 -12.63 -4.83
C TYR A 673 -31.06 -13.08 -4.43
N GLN A 674 -30.89 -14.32 -3.98
CA GLN A 674 -29.57 -14.86 -3.58
C GLN A 674 -28.58 -14.90 -4.73
N VAL A 675 -29.03 -15.12 -5.98
CA VAL A 675 -28.16 -15.01 -7.16
C VAL A 675 -27.68 -13.58 -7.33
N GLY A 676 -28.57 -12.60 -7.18
CA GLY A 676 -28.22 -11.17 -7.18
C GLY A 676 -27.19 -10.84 -6.09
N VAL A 677 -27.43 -11.28 -4.85
CA VAL A 677 -26.51 -11.07 -3.71
C VAL A 677 -25.14 -11.71 -3.96
N PHE A 678 -25.10 -12.92 -4.49
CA PHE A 678 -23.84 -13.61 -4.80
C PHE A 678 -23.02 -12.84 -5.84
N ILE A 679 -23.66 -12.39 -6.93
CA ILE A 679 -23.00 -11.61 -7.99
C ILE A 679 -22.49 -10.28 -7.43
N SER A 680 -23.31 -9.57 -6.68
CA SER A 680 -22.96 -8.25 -6.16
C SER A 680 -21.89 -8.30 -5.06
N ARG A 681 -21.90 -9.30 -4.18
CA ARG A 681 -20.83 -9.47 -3.18
C ARG A 681 -19.50 -9.93 -3.79
N SER A 682 -19.54 -10.55 -4.97
CA SER A 682 -18.36 -10.95 -5.74
C SER A 682 -17.81 -9.83 -6.65
N SER A 683 -18.44 -8.65 -6.64
CA SER A 683 -18.18 -7.60 -7.63
C SER A 683 -16.99 -6.69 -7.35
N THR A 684 -16.54 -6.58 -6.10
CA THR A 684 -15.51 -5.60 -5.70
C THR A 684 -14.16 -5.69 -6.40
N PRO A 685 -13.69 -6.87 -6.87
CA PRO A 685 -12.52 -6.93 -7.73
C PRO A 685 -12.75 -6.24 -9.10
N PHE A 686 -13.98 -6.25 -9.61
CA PHE A 686 -14.33 -5.79 -10.95
C PHE A 686 -14.80 -4.34 -11.01
N PHE A 687 -15.63 -3.91 -10.05
CA PHE A 687 -16.12 -2.55 -9.96
C PHE A 687 -16.33 -2.13 -8.49
N ARG A 688 -16.02 -0.87 -8.19
CA ARG A 688 -16.10 -0.27 -6.86
C ARG A 688 -17.03 0.94 -6.90
N ILE A 689 -17.87 1.08 -5.88
CA ILE A 689 -18.79 2.21 -5.73
C ILE A 689 -18.46 2.96 -4.45
N HIS A 690 -18.03 4.20 -4.62
CA HIS A 690 -17.65 5.08 -3.51
C HIS A 690 -18.85 5.86 -2.93
N ASN A 691 -19.95 5.96 -3.68
CA ASN A 691 -21.20 6.60 -3.22
C ASN A 691 -22.20 5.54 -2.75
N LEU A 692 -22.17 5.23 -1.46
CA LEU A 692 -23.01 4.19 -0.85
C LEU A 692 -24.48 4.61 -0.72
N TYR A 693 -24.78 5.92 -0.67
CA TYR A 693 -26.15 6.39 -0.47
C TYR A 693 -27.05 6.19 -1.69
N LEU A 694 -26.50 6.33 -2.90
CA LEU A 694 -27.27 6.17 -4.14
C LEU A 694 -27.93 4.77 -4.24
N PRO A 695 -27.19 3.65 -4.16
CA PRO A 695 -27.79 2.31 -4.18
C PRO A 695 -28.73 2.06 -2.99
N SER A 696 -28.45 2.58 -1.79
CA SER A 696 -29.38 2.47 -0.66
C SER A 696 -30.70 3.20 -0.90
N LEU A 697 -30.68 4.38 -1.52
CA LEU A 697 -31.89 5.12 -1.88
C LEU A 697 -32.68 4.41 -2.99
N LEU A 698 -31.99 3.84 -3.98
CA LEU A 698 -32.62 3.02 -5.02
C LEU A 698 -33.33 1.79 -4.42
N GLN A 699 -32.78 1.20 -3.37
CA GLN A 699 -33.43 0.09 -2.66
C GLN A 699 -34.72 0.52 -1.95
N ILE A 700 -34.73 1.72 -1.36
CA ILE A 700 -35.96 2.29 -0.79
C ILE A 700 -37.02 2.52 -1.88
N VAL A 701 -36.60 2.98 -3.06
CA VAL A 701 -37.49 3.10 -4.22
C VAL A 701 -38.05 1.73 -4.63
N ASN A 702 -37.23 0.67 -4.65
CA ASN A 702 -37.70 -0.69 -4.93
C ASN A 702 -38.78 -1.13 -3.92
N LEU A 703 -38.57 -0.86 -2.63
CA LEU A 703 -39.56 -1.16 -1.59
C LEU A 703 -40.88 -0.46 -1.89
N ILE A 704 -40.86 0.84 -2.18
CA ILE A 704 -42.05 1.62 -2.51
C ILE A 704 -42.75 1.03 -3.75
N VAL A 705 -42.00 0.76 -4.82
CA VAL A 705 -42.54 0.22 -6.09
C VAL A 705 -43.19 -1.15 -5.88
N LEU A 706 -42.53 -2.06 -5.16
CA LEU A 706 -43.07 -3.41 -4.90
C LEU A 706 -44.26 -3.37 -3.94
N THR A 707 -44.26 -2.50 -2.92
CA THR A 707 -45.44 -2.28 -2.07
C THR A 707 -46.60 -1.72 -2.88
N MET A 708 -46.36 -0.72 -3.74
CA MET A 708 -47.39 -0.19 -4.64
C MET A 708 -47.89 -1.26 -5.60
N HIS A 709 -47.02 -2.15 -6.10
CA HIS A 709 -47.44 -3.26 -6.94
C HIS A 709 -48.27 -4.28 -6.15
N SER A 710 -47.88 -4.61 -4.92
CA SER A 710 -48.67 -5.47 -4.03
C SER A 710 -50.08 -4.91 -3.79
N LEU A 711 -50.24 -3.59 -3.69
CA LEU A 711 -51.55 -2.94 -3.60
C LEU A 711 -52.27 -2.92 -4.96
N PHE A 712 -51.72 -2.28 -5.98
CA PHE A 712 -52.47 -1.93 -7.19
C PHE A 712 -52.34 -2.93 -8.35
N ASN A 713 -51.48 -3.94 -8.24
CA ASN A 713 -51.27 -4.98 -9.25
C ASN A 713 -51.01 -4.48 -10.68
N PHE A 714 -50.21 -3.42 -10.84
CA PHE A 714 -49.99 -2.79 -12.15
C PHE A 714 -48.93 -3.47 -13.04
N LEU A 715 -48.11 -4.39 -12.51
CA LEU A 715 -47.15 -5.13 -13.34
C LEU A 715 -47.87 -6.30 -14.01
N PRO A 716 -47.81 -6.42 -15.35
CA PRO A 716 -48.59 -7.42 -16.09
C PRO A 716 -48.02 -8.84 -16.02
N ASN A 717 -46.78 -9.02 -15.55
CA ASN A 717 -46.09 -10.31 -15.63
C ASN A 717 -45.12 -10.51 -14.46
N VAL A 718 -45.12 -11.73 -13.90
CA VAL A 718 -44.21 -12.16 -12.81
C VAL A 718 -42.73 -12.03 -13.18
N CYS A 719 -42.36 -12.15 -14.45
CA CYS A 719 -40.98 -11.97 -14.92
C CYS A 719 -40.43 -10.57 -14.61
N LEU A 720 -41.27 -9.54 -14.59
CA LEU A 720 -40.84 -8.19 -14.20
C LEU A 720 -40.50 -8.14 -12.70
N VAL A 721 -41.27 -8.85 -11.88
CA VAL A 721 -40.96 -8.99 -10.44
C VAL A 721 -39.65 -9.78 -10.25
N PHE A 722 -39.40 -10.83 -11.03
CA PHE A 722 -38.11 -11.53 -11.01
C PHE A 722 -36.92 -10.61 -11.30
N ILE A 723 -37.06 -9.70 -12.28
CA ILE A 723 -36.00 -8.72 -12.60
C ILE A 723 -35.79 -7.76 -11.42
N VAL A 724 -36.87 -7.26 -10.81
CA VAL A 724 -36.78 -6.33 -9.67
C VAL A 724 -36.18 -7.04 -8.44
N VAL A 725 -36.54 -8.29 -8.16
CA VAL A 725 -35.98 -9.08 -7.06
C VAL A 725 -34.50 -9.40 -7.29
N PHE A 726 -34.12 -9.71 -8.54
CA PHE A 726 -32.70 -9.86 -8.89
C PHE A 726 -31.92 -8.55 -8.66
N TRP A 727 -32.49 -7.42 -9.09
CA TRP A 727 -31.93 -6.09 -8.89
C TRP A 727 -31.83 -5.70 -7.40
N GLU A 728 -32.81 -6.08 -6.61
CA GLU A 728 -32.87 -5.89 -5.16
C GLU A 728 -31.71 -6.63 -4.47
N GLY A 729 -31.44 -7.89 -4.83
CA GLY A 729 -30.25 -8.62 -4.37
C GLY A 729 -28.91 -8.02 -4.86
N LEU A 730 -28.89 -7.44 -6.06
CA LEU A 730 -27.70 -6.74 -6.56
C LEU A 730 -27.36 -5.51 -5.70
N LEU A 731 -28.36 -4.68 -5.37
CA LEU A 731 -28.13 -3.46 -4.59
C LEU A 731 -27.69 -3.77 -3.16
N GLY A 732 -28.34 -4.72 -2.48
CA GLY A 732 -28.02 -5.10 -1.10
C GLY A 732 -26.59 -5.59 -0.94
N GLY A 733 -26.21 -6.61 -1.73
CA GLY A 733 -24.85 -7.15 -1.67
C GLY A 733 -23.76 -6.17 -2.14
N LEU A 734 -24.07 -5.26 -3.06
CA LEU A 734 -23.17 -4.22 -3.54
C LEU A 734 -22.86 -3.20 -2.46
N VAL A 735 -23.88 -2.71 -1.74
CA VAL A 735 -23.69 -1.77 -0.62
C VAL A 735 -22.92 -2.45 0.50
N TYR A 736 -23.25 -3.69 0.84
CA TYR A 736 -22.54 -4.47 1.86
C TYR A 736 -21.03 -4.51 1.59
N VAL A 737 -20.63 -5.06 0.44
CA VAL A 737 -19.20 -5.30 0.17
C VAL A 737 -18.43 -3.98 -0.04
N ASN A 738 -19.05 -2.96 -0.65
CA ASN A 738 -18.40 -1.66 -0.85
C ASN A 738 -18.30 -0.86 0.45
N THR A 739 -19.22 -1.01 1.40
CA THR A 739 -19.12 -0.36 2.73
C THR A 739 -17.84 -0.77 3.44
N PHE A 740 -17.56 -2.08 3.54
CA PHE A 740 -16.33 -2.57 4.17
C PHE A 740 -15.08 -2.26 3.34
N ALA A 741 -15.20 -2.20 2.02
CA ALA A 741 -14.10 -1.85 1.13
C ALA A 741 -13.69 -0.37 1.30
N GLU A 742 -14.67 0.54 1.44
CA GLU A 742 -14.43 1.95 1.73
C GLU A 742 -13.79 2.17 3.10
N ILE A 743 -14.21 1.41 4.13
CA ILE A 743 -13.56 1.44 5.45
C ILE A 743 -12.09 1.00 5.34
N GLY A 744 -11.84 -0.07 4.58
CA GLY A 744 -10.48 -0.56 4.32
C GLY A 744 -9.56 0.46 3.63
N ASP A 745 -10.13 1.41 2.89
CA ASP A 745 -9.38 2.45 2.17
C ASP A 745 -9.25 3.75 2.98
N ARG A 746 -10.33 4.19 3.65
CA ARG A 746 -10.41 5.52 4.28
C ARG A 746 -9.99 5.56 5.75
N VAL A 747 -10.05 4.44 6.47
CA VAL A 747 -9.70 4.38 7.90
C VAL A 747 -8.20 4.06 8.08
N PRO A 748 -7.48 4.66 9.04
CA PRO A 748 -6.10 4.30 9.39
C PRO A 748 -5.95 2.83 9.79
N ARG A 749 -4.75 2.24 9.66
CA ARG A 749 -4.56 0.80 9.90
C ARG A 749 -4.81 0.38 11.35
N GLU A 750 -4.42 1.19 12.33
CA GLU A 750 -4.68 0.92 13.75
C GLU A 750 -6.17 0.76 14.08
N ASP A 751 -7.04 1.52 13.42
CA ASP A 751 -8.47 1.57 13.70
C ASP A 751 -9.31 0.65 12.79
N ARG A 752 -8.71 0.00 11.78
CA ARG A 752 -9.44 -0.77 10.77
C ARG A 752 -10.14 -2.00 11.35
N GLU A 753 -9.47 -2.75 12.22
CA GLU A 753 -10.07 -3.96 12.83
C GLU A 753 -11.33 -3.59 13.62
N PHE A 754 -11.25 -2.54 14.45
CA PHE A 754 -12.40 -2.00 15.17
C PHE A 754 -13.50 -1.55 14.21
N SER A 755 -13.15 -0.71 13.23
CA SER A 755 -14.13 -0.05 12.35
C SER A 755 -14.87 -1.04 11.46
N LEU A 756 -14.17 -2.05 10.94
CA LEU A 756 -14.76 -3.16 10.19
C LEU A 756 -15.73 -3.96 11.06
N SER A 757 -15.32 -4.30 12.29
CA SER A 757 -16.16 -5.06 13.23
C SER A 757 -17.39 -4.27 13.69
N ALA A 758 -17.22 -3.00 14.08
CA ALA A 758 -18.28 -2.14 14.57
C ALA A 758 -19.34 -1.83 13.50
N THR A 759 -18.93 -1.70 12.24
CA THR A 759 -19.87 -1.39 11.14
C THR A 759 -20.85 -2.53 10.86
N THR A 760 -20.48 -3.79 11.18
CA THR A 760 -21.37 -4.96 11.01
C THR A 760 -22.67 -4.85 11.81
N VAL A 761 -22.73 -4.06 12.89
CA VAL A 761 -23.99 -3.86 13.63
C VAL A 761 -25.11 -3.28 12.76
N SER A 762 -24.76 -2.55 11.69
CA SER A 762 -25.71 -1.87 10.81
C SER A 762 -26.54 -2.84 9.98
N ASP A 763 -25.94 -3.93 9.49
CA ASP A 763 -26.68 -4.95 8.73
C ASP A 763 -27.74 -5.61 9.61
N SER A 764 -27.36 -6.03 10.82
CA SER A 764 -28.21 -6.80 11.73
C SER A 764 -29.24 -5.90 12.39
N GLY A 765 -28.90 -4.63 12.63
CA GLY A 765 -29.87 -3.60 13.01
C GLY A 765 -30.92 -3.40 11.93
N GLY A 766 -30.52 -3.40 10.65
CA GLY A 766 -31.44 -3.25 9.53
C GLY A 766 -32.38 -4.45 9.39
N ILE A 767 -31.86 -5.67 9.47
CA ILE A 767 -32.66 -6.91 9.47
C ILE A 767 -33.63 -6.94 10.66
N CYS A 768 -33.18 -6.51 11.85
CA CYS A 768 -34.02 -6.49 13.05
C CYS A 768 -35.21 -5.54 12.87
N ILE A 769 -34.97 -4.31 12.43
CA ILE A 769 -36.02 -3.32 12.13
C ILE A 769 -36.97 -3.85 11.05
N ALA A 770 -36.42 -4.42 9.97
CA ALA A 770 -37.20 -5.02 8.89
C ALA A 770 -38.07 -6.18 9.38
N GLY A 771 -37.59 -7.02 10.29
CA GLY A 771 -38.38 -8.12 10.87
C GLY A 771 -39.62 -7.62 11.62
N PHE A 772 -39.51 -6.52 12.37
CA PHE A 772 -40.66 -5.87 13.01
C PHE A 772 -41.62 -5.26 12.00
N LEU A 773 -41.11 -4.57 10.98
CA LEU A 773 -41.92 -3.99 9.91
C LEU A 773 -42.64 -5.06 9.09
N GLY A 774 -41.94 -6.14 8.75
CA GLY A 774 -42.41 -7.25 7.92
C GLY A 774 -43.62 -7.97 8.54
N MET A 775 -43.60 -8.21 9.86
CA MET A 775 -44.75 -8.81 10.56
C MET A 775 -46.03 -7.97 10.44
N VAL A 776 -45.90 -6.65 10.37
CA VAL A 776 -47.05 -5.75 10.19
C VAL A 776 -47.43 -5.65 8.71
N PHE A 777 -46.44 -5.49 7.83
CA PHE A 777 -46.64 -5.29 6.40
C PHE A 777 -47.28 -6.51 5.72
N GLU A 778 -46.82 -7.72 6.04
CA GLU A 778 -47.35 -8.96 5.43
C GLU A 778 -48.85 -9.12 5.68
N VAL A 779 -49.27 -8.97 6.95
CA VAL A 779 -50.68 -9.09 7.35
C VAL A 779 -51.51 -7.98 6.73
N TRP A 780 -51.05 -6.73 6.84
CA TRP A 780 -51.76 -5.57 6.31
C TRP A 780 -51.95 -5.63 4.79
N LEU A 781 -50.89 -5.98 4.03
CA LEU A 781 -50.96 -6.13 2.58
C LEU A 781 -51.88 -7.28 2.19
N CYS A 782 -51.81 -8.43 2.87
CA CYS A 782 -52.67 -9.56 2.55
C CYS A 782 -54.16 -9.25 2.83
N ASP A 783 -54.49 -8.63 3.96
CA ASP A 783 -55.87 -8.23 4.26
C ASP A 783 -56.39 -7.18 3.27
N TRP A 784 -55.55 -6.22 2.87
CA TRP A 784 -55.88 -5.27 1.81
C TRP A 784 -56.19 -6.00 0.50
N GLN A 785 -55.35 -6.95 0.07
CA GLN A 785 -55.55 -7.70 -1.18
C GLN A 785 -56.86 -8.50 -1.16
N VAL A 786 -57.16 -9.15 -0.04
CA VAL A 786 -58.39 -9.92 0.15
C VAL A 786 -59.62 -9.03 0.07
N SER A 787 -59.59 -7.85 0.70
CA SER A 787 -60.69 -6.88 0.63
C SER A 787 -60.95 -6.34 -0.78
N HIS A 788 -59.95 -6.42 -1.67
CA HIS A 788 -60.02 -6.00 -3.07
C HIS A 788 -60.11 -7.20 -4.05
N GLY A 789 -60.53 -8.39 -3.56
CA GLY A 789 -60.85 -9.54 -4.40
C GLY A 789 -59.66 -10.41 -4.83
N ARG A 790 -58.48 -10.24 -4.23
CA ARG A 790 -57.29 -11.09 -4.46
C ARG A 790 -56.93 -11.85 -3.19
N ASP A 791 -57.31 -13.12 -3.11
CA ASP A 791 -57.14 -13.96 -1.90
C ASP A 791 -55.95 -14.93 -1.97
N PHE A 792 -55.03 -14.74 -2.93
CA PHE A 792 -53.92 -15.66 -3.17
C PHE A 792 -53.01 -15.85 -1.94
N CYS A 793 -52.80 -14.78 -1.15
CA CYS A 793 -51.98 -14.81 0.06
C CYS A 793 -52.57 -15.66 1.20
N ARG A 794 -53.86 -16.01 1.14
CA ARG A 794 -54.50 -16.95 2.08
C ARG A 794 -54.47 -18.40 1.59
N ARG A 795 -53.98 -18.63 0.36
CA ARG A 795 -53.89 -19.95 -0.30
C ARG A 795 -52.45 -20.48 -0.37
N THR A 796 -51.48 -19.72 0.17
CA THR A 796 -50.07 -20.11 0.37
C THR A 796 -49.88 -20.81 1.70
#